data_AF-A0A934BS99-F1
#
_entry.id   AF-A0A934BS99-F1
#
_cell.length_a   1.000
_cell.length_b   1.000
_cell.length_c   1.000
_cell.angle_alpha   90.00
_cell.angle_beta   90.00
_cell.angle_gamma   90.00
#
_symmetry.space_group_name_H-M   'P 1'
#
loop_
_entity.id
_entity.type
_entity.pdbx_description
1 polymer ?
#
loop_
_entity_poly.entity_id
_entity_poly.type
_entity_poly.pdbx_seq_one_letter_code
_entity_poly.pdbx_strand_id
1 'polypeptide(L)'
;MKTISHFTRRAILVTSIASSVGFATRAADPDRDPAWARAHLKPPMTADETRAFMKRLAQFVFDNHMKRDAKSAQRGMIYEYFWVERKGQPDQFVQGEALDTMHDGAWFGAALVNAYRATGDKFYKEMLTQWMLPFYCKMLNHSDTLFSAKRNDAAPGAHTFNKEHALQEGEKGFVPYWWDDGGSVSLERRGKKQSLSPIQCMDFLAGKPNPEFLLSGYSHGSSNHMAQDLAVMLQQAWLLLKNSNEPRDKELAAEVAEAAKNLHECRMRHFNHIPMCCAAFGLTNGDATELKRIPEQTWLPEDHYRRALYDFKPGERRALPGFADGQQYRYYFGTAKAGGQLPRTLAFKTVYDAFTEPMLYGYYSDDSAAPPGINRFDLHPMNVRDGRLEDYRSDRKGPFKGPRPIGSRMGPQNMICCGWALQALRANPGLWEERYQREFAKDLRVFFDGDPARVELGGLKLALRSTRLALELDCESKCGAVIKVFSRPDGQGSHAVVTVKPDGSATAANDKGEPLCAQSRAAFRFSLPYTVAKEQTAAWANGVEHGRYSIQVGDSTRNFYLASSELQAVKELERELGGGLRTWEGIFNAKGYIPTGLGCHTILPGVTWDKFSDSGGYAHLLSAAAQWLMYLEKKSDWDAQRVLSSAK
;
A
#
# COMPACT_ATOMS: atom_id res chain seq x y z
N MET A 1 -14.53 -75.14 59.93
CA MET A 1 -14.47 -75.76 58.58
C MET A 1 -13.35 -75.04 57.83
N LYS A 2 -12.09 -75.53 57.81
CA LYS A 2 -11.43 -76.34 56.75
C LYS A 2 -11.91 -75.91 55.34
N THR A 3 -11.09 -75.43 54.38
CA THR A 3 -9.70 -75.79 53.95
C THR A 3 -9.25 -74.70 52.92
N ILE A 4 -8.06 -74.05 52.98
CA ILE A 4 -6.74 -74.37 52.33
C ILE A 4 -6.83 -74.41 50.78
N SER A 5 -5.97 -73.88 49.88
CA SER A 5 -4.66 -73.18 49.77
C SER A 5 -4.63 -72.50 48.35
N HIS A 6 -3.72 -71.63 47.88
CA HIS A 6 -2.26 -71.62 47.89
C HIS A 6 -1.67 -70.23 47.58
N PHE A 7 -0.48 -70.02 48.15
CA PHE A 7 0.50 -68.95 47.98
C PHE A 7 1.05 -68.82 46.54
N THR A 8 1.37 -67.59 46.11
CA THR A 8 2.74 -67.25 45.65
C THR A 8 2.99 -65.74 45.70
N ARG A 9 4.03 -65.31 46.44
CA ARG A 9 4.65 -63.97 46.38
C ARG A 9 5.55 -63.89 45.14
N ARG A 10 5.61 -62.75 44.46
CA ARG A 10 6.82 -62.32 43.72
C ARG A 10 6.91 -60.79 43.53
N ALA A 11 7.95 -60.25 44.17
CA ALA A 11 8.82 -59.14 43.83
C ALA A 11 8.36 -58.10 42.77
N ILE A 12 8.29 -56.84 43.20
CA ILE A 12 8.36 -55.67 42.33
C ILE A 12 9.83 -55.44 41.98
N LEU A 13 10.17 -55.63 40.70
CA LEU A 13 11.45 -55.27 40.10
C LEU A 13 11.31 -53.84 39.55
N VAL A 14 12.14 -52.92 40.06
CA VAL A 14 12.30 -51.57 39.52
C VAL A 14 13.23 -51.67 38.32
N THR A 15 12.69 -51.45 37.11
CA THR A 15 13.49 -51.30 35.89
C THR A 15 13.36 -49.86 35.39
N SER A 16 14.47 -49.15 35.40
CA SER A 16 14.66 -47.83 34.80
C SER A 16 14.58 -47.94 33.27
N ILE A 17 13.52 -47.37 32.69
CA ILE A 17 13.45 -47.15 31.24
C ILE A 17 13.98 -45.75 30.95
N ALA A 18 15.19 -45.69 30.39
CA ALA A 18 15.73 -44.49 29.77
C ALA A 18 14.84 -44.12 28.57
N SER A 19 14.10 -43.02 28.69
CA SER A 19 13.36 -42.43 27.58
C SER A 19 14.34 -41.71 26.66
N SER A 20 14.71 -42.36 25.56
CA SER A 20 15.29 -41.71 24.40
C SER A 20 14.29 -40.69 23.85
N VAL A 21 14.60 -39.41 24.04
CA VAL A 21 13.90 -38.30 23.38
C VAL A 21 14.27 -38.37 21.90
N GLY A 22 13.50 -39.15 21.15
CA GLY A 22 13.49 -39.07 19.70
C GLY A 22 13.01 -37.66 19.33
N PHE A 23 13.91 -36.83 18.81
CA PHE A 23 13.52 -35.68 18.01
C PHE A 23 12.78 -36.22 16.80
N ALA A 24 11.46 -36.35 16.92
CA ALA A 24 10.59 -36.43 15.77
C ALA A 24 10.79 -35.13 15.00
N THR A 25 11.58 -35.18 13.94
CA THR A 25 11.55 -34.21 12.88
C THR A 25 10.11 -34.14 12.40
N ARG A 26 9.35 -33.16 12.92
CA ARG A 26 8.07 -32.78 12.31
C ARG A 26 8.37 -32.57 10.84
N ALA A 27 7.79 -33.41 9.99
CA ALA A 27 7.76 -33.17 8.56
C ALA A 27 7.32 -31.71 8.37
N ALA A 28 8.17 -30.92 7.71
CA ALA A 28 7.84 -29.54 7.40
C ALA A 28 6.53 -29.56 6.61
N ASP A 29 5.51 -28.90 7.14
CA ASP A 29 4.29 -28.64 6.40
C ASP A 29 4.71 -27.90 5.11
N PRO A 30 4.48 -28.48 3.91
CA PRO A 30 4.92 -27.89 2.64
C PRO A 30 4.28 -26.52 2.36
N ASP A 31 3.20 -26.17 3.08
CA ASP A 31 2.58 -24.84 3.02
C ASP A 31 3.21 -23.83 4.01
N ARG A 32 4.12 -24.26 4.88
CA ARG A 32 4.72 -23.38 5.90
C ARG A 32 5.77 -22.43 5.33
N ASP A 33 6.49 -22.85 4.29
CA ASP A 33 7.54 -22.07 3.61
C ASP A 33 7.44 -22.25 2.08
N PRO A 34 6.42 -21.65 1.43
CA PRO A 34 6.25 -21.82 -0.01
C PRO A 34 7.47 -21.25 -0.76
N ALA A 35 7.86 -21.88 -1.87
CA ALA A 35 9.08 -21.51 -2.61
C ALA A 35 9.14 -20.02 -3.01
N TRP A 36 7.98 -19.37 -3.20
CA TRP A 36 7.90 -17.95 -3.50
C TRP A 36 8.36 -17.04 -2.34
N ALA A 37 8.25 -17.48 -1.07
CA ALA A 37 8.64 -16.70 0.10
C ALA A 37 10.15 -16.37 0.12
N ARG A 38 10.96 -17.17 -0.59
CA ARG A 38 12.40 -16.97 -0.76
C ARG A 38 12.80 -16.50 -2.15
N ALA A 39 11.84 -16.25 -3.05
CA ALA A 39 12.15 -15.86 -4.43
C ALA A 39 12.94 -14.53 -4.50
N HIS A 40 12.69 -13.61 -3.57
CA HIS A 40 13.43 -12.35 -3.44
C HIS A 40 14.93 -12.49 -3.10
N LEU A 41 15.39 -13.68 -2.69
CA LEU A 41 16.82 -13.94 -2.46
C LEU A 41 17.61 -14.10 -3.76
N LYS A 42 16.91 -14.26 -4.90
CA LYS A 42 17.53 -14.17 -6.22
C LYS A 42 17.99 -12.74 -6.49
N PRO A 43 19.01 -12.53 -7.34
CA PRO A 43 19.33 -11.19 -7.83
C PRO A 43 18.08 -10.49 -8.40
N PRO A 44 17.95 -9.16 -8.25
CA PRO A 44 16.89 -8.40 -8.88
C PRO A 44 16.73 -8.72 -10.38
N MET A 45 15.53 -8.55 -10.92
CA MET A 45 15.28 -8.81 -12.33
C MET A 45 16.15 -7.92 -13.22
N THR A 46 16.75 -8.53 -14.26
CA THR A 46 17.32 -7.79 -15.39
C THR A 46 16.23 -7.10 -16.21
N ALA A 47 16.64 -6.20 -17.11
CA ALA A 47 15.70 -5.52 -18.01
C ALA A 47 14.89 -6.52 -18.86
N ASP A 48 15.54 -7.54 -19.43
CA ASP A 48 14.89 -8.54 -20.28
C ASP A 48 13.91 -9.44 -19.51
N GLU A 49 14.31 -9.91 -18.32
CA GLU A 49 13.40 -10.64 -17.43
C GLU A 49 12.19 -9.78 -17.05
N THR A 50 12.42 -8.50 -16.75
CA THR A 50 11.34 -7.56 -16.42
C THR A 50 10.37 -7.43 -17.59
N ARG A 51 10.87 -7.23 -18.81
CA ARG A 51 10.04 -7.16 -20.05
C ARG A 51 9.22 -8.42 -20.26
N ALA A 52 9.83 -9.59 -20.11
CA ALA A 52 9.16 -10.87 -20.25
C ALA A 52 8.06 -11.05 -19.20
N PHE A 53 8.33 -10.68 -17.94
CA PHE A 53 7.34 -10.76 -16.86
C PHE A 53 6.16 -9.82 -17.09
N MET A 54 6.42 -8.56 -17.47
CA MET A 54 5.39 -7.58 -17.84
C MET A 54 4.43 -8.11 -18.91
N LYS A 55 4.98 -8.75 -19.95
CA LYS A 55 4.17 -9.32 -21.04
C LYS A 55 3.24 -10.42 -20.54
N ARG A 56 3.75 -11.32 -19.68
CA ARG A 56 2.97 -12.40 -19.07
C ARG A 56 1.83 -11.87 -18.20
N LEU A 57 2.09 -10.84 -17.39
CA LEU A 57 1.07 -10.19 -16.57
C LEU A 57 -0.05 -9.59 -17.42
N ALA A 58 0.30 -8.79 -18.42
CA ALA A 58 -0.69 -8.14 -19.28
C ALA A 58 -1.48 -9.13 -20.15
N GLN A 59 -0.81 -10.17 -20.67
CA GLN A 59 -1.46 -11.24 -21.43
C GLN A 59 -2.48 -12.00 -20.57
N PHE A 60 -2.16 -12.29 -19.30
CA PHE A 60 -3.09 -12.96 -18.41
C PHE A 60 -4.39 -12.17 -18.23
N VAL A 61 -4.29 -10.86 -17.99
CA VAL A 61 -5.47 -9.97 -17.84
C VAL A 61 -6.28 -9.94 -19.13
N PHE A 62 -5.63 -9.80 -20.28
CA PHE A 62 -6.30 -9.83 -21.58
C PHE A 62 -7.07 -11.13 -21.84
N ASP A 63 -6.48 -12.27 -21.48
CA ASP A 63 -7.07 -13.58 -21.75
C ASP A 63 -8.18 -13.97 -20.78
N ASN A 64 -8.11 -13.48 -19.54
CA ASN A 64 -8.96 -13.98 -18.46
C ASN A 64 -9.87 -12.92 -17.84
N HIS A 65 -9.47 -11.65 -17.73
CA HIS A 65 -10.27 -10.62 -17.07
C HIS A 65 -11.00 -9.68 -18.04
N MET A 66 -10.48 -9.51 -19.25
CA MET A 66 -11.04 -8.54 -20.20
C MET A 66 -12.32 -9.08 -20.88
N LYS A 67 -13.38 -8.29 -20.84
CA LYS A 67 -14.62 -8.56 -21.58
C LYS A 67 -14.42 -8.22 -23.05
N ARG A 68 -14.46 -9.24 -23.91
CA ARG A 68 -14.13 -9.11 -25.35
C ARG A 68 -15.31 -9.33 -26.29
N ASP A 69 -16.51 -9.61 -25.78
CA ASP A 69 -17.70 -9.80 -26.63
C ASP A 69 -18.00 -8.53 -27.42
N ALA A 70 -17.99 -8.63 -28.75
CA ALA A 70 -18.26 -7.53 -29.67
C ALA A 70 -19.67 -6.94 -29.54
N LYS A 71 -20.63 -7.72 -29.01
CA LYS A 71 -22.03 -7.30 -28.83
C LYS A 71 -22.29 -6.65 -27.49
N SER A 72 -21.36 -6.80 -26.52
CA SER A 72 -21.56 -6.24 -25.19
C SER A 72 -21.36 -4.73 -25.20
N ALA A 73 -22.26 -4.01 -24.52
CA ALA A 73 -22.08 -2.58 -24.25
C ALA A 73 -20.83 -2.28 -23.39
N GLN A 74 -20.29 -3.31 -22.75
CA GLN A 74 -19.15 -3.29 -21.84
C GLN A 74 -17.87 -3.91 -22.44
N ARG A 75 -17.84 -4.11 -23.77
CA ARG A 75 -16.62 -4.55 -24.46
C ARG A 75 -15.45 -3.65 -24.08
N GLY A 76 -14.38 -4.24 -23.56
CA GLY A 76 -13.19 -3.54 -23.09
C GLY A 76 -13.11 -3.33 -21.57
N MET A 77 -14.20 -3.60 -20.85
CA MET A 77 -14.21 -3.63 -19.39
C MET A 77 -13.28 -4.75 -18.86
N ILE A 78 -12.68 -4.53 -17.70
CA ILE A 78 -11.88 -5.53 -16.97
C ILE A 78 -12.65 -5.93 -15.72
N TYR A 79 -12.87 -7.24 -15.56
CA TYR A 79 -13.44 -7.81 -14.35
C TYR A 79 -12.41 -7.75 -13.21
N GLU A 80 -12.87 -7.33 -12.04
CA GLU A 80 -12.04 -7.17 -10.84
C GLU A 80 -11.44 -8.52 -10.41
N TYR A 81 -12.32 -9.49 -10.17
CA TYR A 81 -11.93 -10.82 -9.74
C TYR A 81 -12.31 -11.88 -10.77
N PHE A 82 -11.36 -12.78 -11.02
CA PHE A 82 -11.54 -13.96 -11.86
C PHE A 82 -11.25 -15.24 -11.08
N TRP A 83 -12.27 -16.08 -10.89
CA TRP A 83 -12.14 -17.37 -10.23
C TRP A 83 -11.56 -18.40 -11.21
N VAL A 84 -10.26 -18.62 -11.11
CA VAL A 84 -9.48 -19.43 -12.06
C VAL A 84 -10.02 -20.86 -12.19
N GLU A 85 -10.38 -21.50 -11.07
CA GLU A 85 -10.92 -22.88 -11.04
C GLU A 85 -12.32 -22.99 -11.68
N ARG A 86 -13.04 -21.88 -11.84
CA ARG A 86 -14.40 -21.85 -12.36
C ARG A 86 -14.49 -21.22 -13.75
N LYS A 87 -13.37 -21.13 -14.46
CA LYS A 87 -13.33 -20.63 -15.84
C LYS A 87 -14.42 -21.26 -16.70
N GLY A 88 -15.19 -20.43 -17.40
CA GLY A 88 -16.33 -20.86 -18.23
C GLY A 88 -17.65 -21.05 -17.49
N GLN A 89 -17.70 -20.91 -16.16
CA GLN A 89 -18.94 -20.95 -15.38
C GLN A 89 -19.56 -19.54 -15.23
N PRO A 90 -20.86 -19.43 -14.90
CA PRO A 90 -21.53 -18.13 -14.71
C PRO A 90 -20.90 -17.24 -13.63
N ASP A 91 -20.30 -17.84 -12.61
CA ASP A 91 -19.67 -17.14 -11.48
C ASP A 91 -18.14 -17.11 -11.55
N GLN A 92 -17.58 -17.28 -12.76
CA GLN A 92 -16.14 -17.13 -12.97
C GLN A 92 -15.67 -15.69 -12.72
N PHE A 93 -16.56 -14.72 -12.87
CA PHE A 93 -16.30 -13.31 -12.58
C PHE A 93 -17.07 -12.86 -11.36
N VAL A 94 -16.39 -12.13 -10.50
CA VAL A 94 -16.98 -11.54 -9.31
C VAL A 94 -16.75 -10.03 -9.33
N GLN A 95 -17.83 -9.29 -9.11
CA GLN A 95 -17.83 -7.84 -8.98
C GLN A 95 -18.80 -7.39 -7.88
N GLY A 96 -18.62 -6.17 -7.39
CA GLY A 96 -19.52 -5.52 -6.44
C GLY A 96 -19.10 -5.68 -4.98
N GLU A 97 -17.90 -6.19 -4.70
CA GLU A 97 -17.30 -6.13 -3.37
C GLU A 97 -16.74 -4.73 -3.13
N ALA A 98 -17.03 -4.10 -2.00
CA ALA A 98 -16.59 -2.74 -1.65
C ALA A 98 -16.99 -1.59 -2.61
N LEU A 99 -17.86 -1.89 -3.59
CA LEU A 99 -18.63 -0.98 -4.44
C LEU A 99 -17.93 -0.17 -5.54
N ASP A 100 -16.64 -0.22 -5.87
CA ASP A 100 -16.09 0.52 -7.05
C ASP A 100 -15.69 -0.39 -8.22
N THR A 101 -16.64 -1.13 -8.80
CA THR A 101 -16.32 -2.05 -9.90
C THR A 101 -15.77 -1.27 -11.09
N MET A 102 -14.79 -1.84 -11.81
CA MET A 102 -14.03 -1.21 -12.91
C MET A 102 -12.88 -0.29 -12.48
N HIS A 103 -12.70 0.03 -11.19
CA HIS A 103 -11.58 0.86 -10.74
C HIS A 103 -10.20 0.22 -11.04
N ASP A 104 -10.08 -1.09 -10.84
CA ASP A 104 -8.90 -1.87 -11.25
C ASP A 104 -8.60 -1.77 -12.75
N GLY A 105 -9.65 -1.70 -13.57
CA GLY A 105 -9.49 -1.53 -15.00
C GLY A 105 -8.95 -0.13 -15.34
N ALA A 106 -9.31 0.90 -14.60
CA ALA A 106 -8.69 2.22 -14.76
C ALA A 106 -7.19 2.19 -14.43
N TRP A 107 -6.81 1.56 -13.30
CA TRP A 107 -5.40 1.35 -12.95
C TRP A 107 -4.65 0.52 -13.98
N PHE A 108 -5.27 -0.53 -14.53
CA PHE A 108 -4.66 -1.34 -15.57
C PHE A 108 -4.46 -0.54 -16.86
N GLY A 109 -5.40 0.34 -17.23
CA GLY A 109 -5.24 1.27 -18.34
C GLY A 109 -4.04 2.20 -18.17
N ALA A 110 -3.87 2.77 -16.98
CA ALA A 110 -2.69 3.57 -16.64
C ALA A 110 -1.40 2.72 -16.69
N ALA A 111 -1.45 1.48 -16.23
CA ALA A 111 -0.33 0.54 -16.27
C ALA A 111 0.11 0.19 -17.70
N LEU A 112 -0.84 0.07 -18.64
CA LEU A 112 -0.53 -0.13 -20.06
C LEU A 112 0.23 1.07 -20.66
N VAL A 113 -0.12 2.30 -20.26
CA VAL A 113 0.64 3.49 -20.66
C VAL A 113 2.07 3.43 -20.13
N ASN A 114 2.22 3.13 -18.83
CA ASN A 114 3.53 3.02 -18.19
C ASN A 114 4.39 1.93 -18.84
N ALA A 115 3.78 0.77 -19.11
CA ALA A 115 4.44 -0.34 -19.80
C ALA A 115 4.87 0.04 -21.22
N TYR A 116 4.01 0.71 -22.00
CA TYR A 116 4.38 1.19 -23.33
C TYR A 116 5.54 2.18 -23.27
N ARG A 117 5.54 3.14 -22.33
CA ARG A 117 6.64 4.12 -22.21
C ARG A 117 7.97 3.48 -21.81
N ALA A 118 7.93 2.50 -20.90
CA ALA A 118 9.13 1.78 -20.47
C ALA A 118 9.67 0.83 -21.56
N THR A 119 8.81 0.36 -22.48
CA THR A 119 9.16 -0.74 -23.38
C THR A 119 9.16 -0.43 -24.87
N GLY A 120 8.34 0.51 -25.32
CA GLY A 120 8.03 0.72 -26.73
C GLY A 120 7.21 -0.41 -27.37
N ASP A 121 6.82 -1.46 -26.63
CA ASP A 121 6.07 -2.59 -27.17
C ASP A 121 4.62 -2.17 -27.47
N LYS A 122 4.28 -2.16 -28.76
CA LYS A 122 2.96 -1.73 -29.27
C LYS A 122 1.80 -2.51 -28.67
N PHE A 123 2.01 -3.75 -28.23
CA PHE A 123 0.98 -4.56 -27.58
C PHE A 123 0.24 -3.83 -26.45
N TYR A 124 0.97 -3.10 -25.59
CA TYR A 124 0.36 -2.40 -24.47
C TYR A 124 -0.53 -1.24 -24.96
N LYS A 125 -0.06 -0.49 -25.95
CA LYS A 125 -0.80 0.62 -26.56
C LYS A 125 -2.02 0.11 -27.35
N GLU A 126 -1.86 -0.96 -28.11
CA GLU A 126 -2.96 -1.56 -28.89
C GLU A 126 -4.04 -2.10 -27.95
N MET A 127 -3.67 -2.78 -26.86
CA MET A 127 -4.64 -3.22 -25.85
C MET A 127 -5.42 -2.05 -25.25
N LEU A 128 -4.73 -0.97 -24.87
CA LEU A 128 -5.35 0.24 -24.31
C LEU A 128 -6.32 0.90 -25.30
N THR A 129 -5.86 1.13 -26.53
CA THR A 129 -6.57 1.94 -27.53
C THR A 129 -7.69 1.20 -28.24
N GLN A 130 -7.56 -0.11 -28.43
CA GLN A 130 -8.58 -0.92 -29.12
C GLN A 130 -9.71 -1.38 -28.18
N TRP A 131 -9.41 -1.57 -26.89
CA TRP A 131 -10.35 -2.19 -25.96
C TRP A 131 -10.78 -1.23 -24.86
N MET A 132 -9.85 -0.75 -24.05
CA MET A 132 -10.18 -0.09 -22.78
C MET A 132 -10.67 1.35 -22.95
N LEU A 133 -9.94 2.18 -23.70
CA LEU A 133 -10.33 3.59 -23.87
C LEU A 133 -11.71 3.75 -24.53
N PRO A 134 -12.08 2.98 -25.57
CA PRO A 134 -13.43 3.03 -26.12
C PRO A 134 -14.53 2.76 -25.08
N PHE A 135 -14.32 1.81 -24.17
CA PHE A 135 -15.27 1.52 -23.09
C PHE A 135 -15.43 2.69 -22.12
N TYR A 136 -14.33 3.17 -21.54
CA TYR A 136 -14.38 4.21 -20.51
C TYR A 136 -14.77 5.58 -21.07
N CYS A 137 -14.32 5.94 -22.28
CA CYS A 137 -14.75 7.18 -22.92
C CYS A 137 -16.24 7.14 -23.25
N LYS A 138 -16.76 6.00 -23.74
CA LYS A 138 -18.20 5.82 -23.96
C LYS A 138 -18.99 6.00 -22.66
N MET A 139 -18.56 5.35 -21.58
CA MET A 139 -19.21 5.47 -20.27
C MET A 139 -19.30 6.93 -19.82
N LEU A 140 -18.20 7.68 -19.90
CA LEU A 140 -18.14 9.06 -19.40
C LEU A 140 -18.81 10.08 -20.34
N ASN A 141 -18.64 9.94 -21.66
CA ASN A 141 -19.15 10.90 -22.64
C ASN A 141 -20.63 10.71 -22.98
N HIS A 142 -21.18 9.54 -22.66
CA HIS A 142 -22.56 9.17 -22.99
C HIS A 142 -23.36 8.68 -21.76
N SER A 143 -22.90 8.92 -20.53
CA SER A 143 -23.61 8.50 -19.32
C SER A 143 -25.04 9.04 -19.22
N ASP A 144 -25.30 10.19 -19.85
CA ASP A 144 -26.61 10.84 -19.96
C ASP A 144 -27.65 10.00 -20.70
N THR A 145 -27.19 9.08 -21.56
CA THR A 145 -28.04 8.16 -22.32
C THR A 145 -27.93 6.72 -21.84
N LEU A 146 -26.80 6.35 -21.24
CA LEU A 146 -26.55 5.00 -20.74
C LEU A 146 -27.24 4.72 -19.41
N PHE A 147 -27.40 5.76 -18.57
CA PHE A 147 -27.90 5.60 -17.22
C PHE A 147 -29.10 6.51 -16.95
N SER A 148 -30.06 5.97 -16.20
CA SER A 148 -31.26 6.66 -15.72
C SER A 148 -31.59 6.19 -14.31
N ALA A 149 -31.98 7.15 -13.47
CA ALA A 149 -32.49 7.01 -12.12
C ALA A 149 -34.04 6.88 -12.06
N LYS A 150 -34.75 6.88 -13.20
CA LYS A 150 -36.23 6.80 -13.28
C LYS A 150 -36.84 5.56 -12.63
N ARG A 151 -36.05 4.48 -12.47
CA ARG A 151 -36.49 3.22 -11.87
C ARG A 151 -35.47 2.76 -10.85
N ASN A 152 -35.89 2.41 -9.64
CA ASN A 152 -35.05 1.83 -8.60
C ASN A 152 -35.52 0.42 -8.27
N ASP A 153 -34.68 -0.57 -8.54
CA ASP A 153 -34.96 -2.00 -8.38
C ASP A 153 -34.25 -2.59 -7.15
N ALA A 154 -33.67 -1.76 -6.29
CA ALA A 154 -32.95 -2.21 -5.11
C ALA A 154 -33.87 -2.89 -4.07
N ALA A 155 -33.26 -3.69 -3.19
CA ALA A 155 -33.95 -4.36 -2.11
C ALA A 155 -34.65 -3.38 -1.15
N PRO A 156 -35.72 -3.79 -0.45
CA PRO A 156 -36.29 -3.01 0.63
C PRO A 156 -35.22 -2.65 1.67
N GLY A 157 -35.16 -1.36 2.05
CA GLY A 157 -34.14 -0.87 3.00
C GLY A 157 -32.73 -0.70 2.43
N ALA A 158 -32.57 -0.80 1.10
CA ALA A 158 -31.31 -0.53 0.45
C ALA A 158 -30.78 0.88 0.76
N HIS A 159 -29.45 1.02 0.76
CA HIS A 159 -28.79 2.31 0.91
C HIS A 159 -29.23 3.26 -0.21
N THR A 160 -29.60 4.48 0.18
CA THR A 160 -29.95 5.58 -0.72
C THR A 160 -28.82 6.59 -0.73
N PHE A 161 -28.43 7.00 -1.94
CA PHE A 161 -27.36 7.98 -2.10
C PHE A 161 -27.92 9.38 -1.82
N ASN A 162 -27.15 10.18 -1.10
CA ASN A 162 -27.43 11.61 -0.96
C ASN A 162 -27.17 12.34 -2.29
N LYS A 163 -27.52 13.63 -2.38
CA LYS A 163 -27.31 14.43 -3.60
C LYS A 163 -25.85 14.42 -4.09
N GLU A 164 -24.90 14.31 -3.16
CA GLU A 164 -23.47 14.27 -3.47
C GLU A 164 -23.09 13.03 -4.27
N HIS A 165 -23.73 11.89 -4.01
CA HIS A 165 -23.42 10.64 -4.68
C HIS A 165 -24.51 10.17 -5.64
N ALA A 166 -25.71 10.74 -5.66
CA ALA A 166 -26.81 10.24 -6.48
C ALA A 166 -26.74 10.70 -7.93
N LEU A 167 -26.86 9.76 -8.88
CA LEU A 167 -27.03 9.99 -10.33
C LEU A 167 -28.05 11.09 -10.60
N GLN A 168 -27.66 12.07 -11.42
CA GLN A 168 -28.55 13.12 -11.92
C GLN A 168 -28.96 12.80 -13.36
N GLU A 169 -30.27 12.82 -13.65
CA GLU A 169 -30.79 12.54 -14.99
C GLU A 169 -30.18 13.46 -16.05
N GLY A 170 -29.74 12.87 -17.17
CA GLY A 170 -29.18 13.60 -18.30
C GLY A 170 -27.74 14.09 -18.10
N GLU A 171 -27.02 13.59 -17.10
CA GLU A 171 -25.65 14.04 -16.83
C GLU A 171 -24.57 13.23 -17.55
N LYS A 172 -23.54 13.93 -18.03
CA LYS A 172 -22.29 13.34 -18.51
C LYS A 172 -21.25 13.22 -17.39
N GLY A 173 -20.34 12.26 -17.51
CA GLY A 173 -19.23 12.03 -16.58
C GLY A 173 -19.60 11.22 -15.33
N PHE A 174 -20.78 10.61 -15.31
CA PHE A 174 -21.21 9.79 -14.18
C PHE A 174 -20.39 8.50 -14.09
N VAL A 175 -19.97 8.19 -12.86
CA VAL A 175 -19.12 7.03 -12.54
C VAL A 175 -19.89 6.08 -11.61
N PRO A 176 -20.59 5.06 -12.13
CA PRO A 176 -21.34 4.14 -11.27
C PRO A 176 -20.40 3.33 -10.37
N TYR A 177 -20.79 3.11 -9.11
CA TYR A 177 -20.21 2.08 -8.25
C TYR A 177 -20.19 0.70 -8.94
N TRP A 178 -21.25 0.37 -9.69
CA TRP A 178 -21.17 -0.77 -10.59
C TRP A 178 -22.01 -0.66 -11.85
N TRP A 179 -21.53 -1.33 -12.91
CA TRP A 179 -22.24 -1.55 -14.16
C TRP A 179 -21.87 -2.95 -14.66
N ASP A 180 -22.87 -3.81 -14.89
CA ASP A 180 -22.67 -5.16 -15.44
C ASP A 180 -23.84 -5.53 -16.38
N ASP A 181 -23.61 -6.38 -17.37
CA ASP A 181 -24.62 -6.89 -18.30
C ASP A 181 -25.08 -8.34 -18.03
N GLY A 182 -24.72 -8.92 -16.89
CA GLY A 182 -25.01 -10.30 -16.50
C GLY A 182 -23.80 -11.25 -16.62
N GLY A 183 -22.60 -10.71 -16.83
CA GLY A 183 -21.36 -11.47 -16.99
C GLY A 183 -20.65 -11.82 -15.68
N SER A 184 -21.05 -11.22 -14.56
CA SER A 184 -20.48 -11.48 -13.23
C SER A 184 -21.54 -11.74 -12.16
N VAL A 185 -21.08 -12.18 -10.98
CA VAL A 185 -21.90 -12.32 -9.77
C VAL A 185 -21.42 -11.39 -8.65
N SER A 186 -22.30 -11.10 -7.69
CA SER A 186 -21.98 -10.37 -6.45
C SER A 186 -21.83 -11.34 -5.27
N LEU A 187 -20.71 -11.30 -4.52
CA LEU A 187 -20.60 -12.13 -3.31
C LEU A 187 -21.53 -11.62 -2.22
N GLU A 188 -21.78 -10.32 -2.14
CA GLU A 188 -22.77 -9.78 -1.21
C GLU A 188 -24.17 -10.39 -1.42
N ARG A 189 -24.64 -10.44 -2.68
CA ARG A 189 -25.91 -11.09 -3.03
C ARG A 189 -25.92 -12.58 -2.69
N ARG A 190 -24.83 -13.30 -3.01
CA ARG A 190 -24.66 -14.73 -2.71
C ARG A 190 -24.65 -15.00 -1.21
N GLY A 191 -23.89 -14.22 -0.45
CA GLY A 191 -23.72 -14.36 0.99
C GLY A 191 -25.01 -14.09 1.75
N LYS A 192 -25.75 -13.06 1.35
CA LYS A 192 -27.07 -12.73 1.92
C LYS A 192 -28.20 -13.60 1.38
N LYS A 193 -27.95 -14.42 0.34
CA LYS A 193 -28.96 -15.17 -0.43
C LYS A 193 -30.10 -14.25 -0.90
N GLN A 194 -29.75 -13.04 -1.33
CA GLN A 194 -30.68 -12.02 -1.77
C GLN A 194 -30.38 -11.64 -3.22
N SER A 195 -31.35 -11.79 -4.11
CA SER A 195 -31.17 -11.51 -5.55
C SER A 195 -31.12 -10.02 -5.89
N LEU A 196 -31.65 -9.15 -5.03
CA LEU A 196 -31.68 -7.70 -5.23
C LEU A 196 -30.52 -6.99 -4.54
N SER A 197 -30.08 -5.88 -5.15
CA SER A 197 -29.01 -5.02 -4.66
C SER A 197 -29.32 -4.41 -3.28
N PRO A 198 -28.34 -4.31 -2.37
CA PRO A 198 -28.47 -3.58 -1.11
C PRO A 198 -28.19 -2.07 -1.24
N ILE A 199 -27.90 -1.60 -2.45
CA ILE A 199 -27.76 -0.18 -2.79
C ILE A 199 -28.72 0.20 -3.92
N GLN A 200 -29.13 1.46 -3.98
CA GLN A 200 -29.97 2.02 -5.02
C GLN A 200 -29.41 1.73 -6.43
N CYS A 201 -30.21 1.14 -7.31
CA CYS A 201 -29.77 0.69 -8.63
C CYS A 201 -30.92 0.48 -9.61
N MET A 202 -30.57 0.37 -10.89
CA MET A 202 -31.39 -0.31 -11.88
C MET A 202 -30.89 -1.75 -12.01
N ASP A 203 -31.79 -2.72 -11.94
CA ASP A 203 -31.48 -4.15 -12.06
C ASP A 203 -32.36 -4.79 -13.14
N PHE A 204 -31.74 -5.30 -14.20
CA PHE A 204 -32.45 -5.89 -15.34
C PHE A 204 -33.01 -7.28 -15.08
N LEU A 205 -32.64 -7.89 -13.94
CA LEU A 205 -33.13 -9.17 -13.45
C LEU A 205 -34.17 -9.00 -12.34
N ALA A 206 -34.52 -7.77 -11.95
CA ALA A 206 -35.59 -7.51 -10.99
C ALA A 206 -36.92 -8.16 -11.42
N GLY A 207 -37.55 -8.87 -10.49
CA GLY A 207 -38.78 -9.63 -10.76
C GLY A 207 -38.59 -10.93 -11.56
N LYS A 208 -37.36 -11.33 -11.90
CA LYS A 208 -37.04 -12.58 -12.61
C LYS A 208 -36.28 -13.56 -11.69
N PRO A 209 -36.33 -14.88 -11.95
CA PRO A 209 -35.46 -15.83 -11.27
C PRO A 209 -33.98 -15.51 -11.53
N ASN A 210 -33.20 -15.38 -10.47
CA ASN A 210 -31.75 -15.15 -10.52
C ASN A 210 -31.03 -16.07 -9.50
N PRO A 211 -31.07 -17.40 -9.70
CA PRO A 211 -30.52 -18.37 -8.75
C PRO A 211 -28.99 -18.28 -8.60
N GLU A 212 -28.31 -17.76 -9.63
CA GLU A 212 -26.84 -17.59 -9.64
C GLU A 212 -26.38 -16.24 -9.08
N PHE A 213 -27.31 -15.35 -8.71
CA PHE A 213 -27.00 -14.01 -8.19
C PHE A 213 -26.17 -13.16 -9.17
N LEU A 214 -26.48 -13.27 -10.46
CA LEU A 214 -25.87 -12.46 -11.52
C LEU A 214 -26.12 -10.97 -11.25
N LEU A 215 -25.14 -10.15 -11.59
CA LEU A 215 -25.21 -8.70 -11.57
C LEU A 215 -25.56 -8.21 -12.99
N SER A 216 -26.69 -7.53 -13.17
CA SER A 216 -27.10 -6.99 -14.48
C SER A 216 -27.87 -5.69 -14.30
N GLY A 217 -27.32 -4.58 -14.79
CA GLY A 217 -27.81 -3.23 -14.54
C GLY A 217 -26.69 -2.31 -14.07
N TYR A 218 -27.02 -1.31 -13.26
CA TYR A 218 -26.03 -0.38 -12.72
C TYR A 218 -26.48 0.29 -11.42
N SER A 219 -25.53 0.69 -10.58
CA SER A 219 -25.79 1.48 -9.38
C SER A 219 -26.21 2.92 -9.73
N HIS A 220 -27.06 3.52 -8.91
CA HIS A 220 -27.38 4.95 -9.00
C HIS A 220 -26.39 5.84 -8.25
N GLY A 221 -25.40 5.27 -7.56
CA GLY A 221 -24.40 6.04 -6.84
C GLY A 221 -23.19 6.34 -7.72
N SER A 222 -22.58 7.50 -7.49
CA SER A 222 -21.46 8.02 -8.24
C SER A 222 -20.20 8.11 -7.39
N SER A 223 -19.19 7.32 -7.76
CA SER A 223 -17.98 7.14 -6.96
C SER A 223 -16.96 8.26 -7.14
N ASN A 224 -16.53 8.84 -6.01
CA ASN A 224 -15.41 9.79 -5.98
C ASN A 224 -14.05 9.09 -6.09
N HIS A 225 -13.94 7.86 -5.60
CA HIS A 225 -12.68 7.12 -5.61
C HIS A 225 -12.39 6.60 -7.02
N MET A 226 -13.34 5.91 -7.66
CA MET A 226 -13.20 5.51 -9.07
C MET A 226 -13.01 6.71 -10.02
N ALA A 227 -13.59 7.88 -9.72
CA ALA A 227 -13.34 9.09 -10.49
C ALA A 227 -11.86 9.54 -10.44
N GLN A 228 -11.16 9.35 -9.32
CA GLN A 228 -9.72 9.63 -9.23
C GLN A 228 -8.91 8.64 -10.07
N ASP A 229 -9.24 7.35 -10.01
CA ASP A 229 -8.57 6.30 -10.78
C ASP A 229 -8.74 6.51 -12.28
N LEU A 230 -9.96 6.82 -12.73
CA LEU A 230 -10.25 7.19 -14.12
C LEU A 230 -9.48 8.44 -14.54
N ALA A 231 -9.40 9.46 -13.69
CA ALA A 231 -8.65 10.66 -13.99
C ALA A 231 -7.15 10.37 -14.21
N VAL A 232 -6.55 9.45 -13.45
CA VAL A 232 -5.18 8.96 -13.72
C VAL A 232 -5.09 8.34 -15.11
N MET A 233 -5.97 7.39 -15.43
CA MET A 233 -5.97 6.71 -16.72
C MET A 233 -6.14 7.71 -17.89
N LEU A 234 -7.11 8.62 -17.80
CA LEU A 234 -7.40 9.61 -18.85
C LEU A 234 -6.22 10.57 -19.05
N GLN A 235 -5.63 11.08 -17.96
CA GLN A 235 -4.44 11.93 -18.03
C GLN A 235 -3.28 11.21 -18.73
N GLN A 236 -2.99 9.98 -18.33
CA GLN A 236 -1.86 9.23 -18.87
C GLN A 236 -2.09 8.80 -20.33
N ALA A 237 -3.30 8.37 -20.66
CA ALA A 237 -3.69 8.00 -22.02
C ALA A 237 -3.61 9.21 -22.96
N TRP A 238 -4.12 10.37 -22.56
CA TRP A 238 -4.03 11.57 -23.38
C TRP A 238 -2.59 11.98 -23.64
N LEU A 239 -1.73 11.98 -22.62
CA LEU A 239 -0.30 12.28 -22.77
C LEU A 239 0.40 11.33 -23.74
N LEU A 240 -0.02 10.06 -23.79
CA LEU A 240 0.47 9.08 -24.76
C LEU A 240 0.01 9.39 -26.20
N LEU A 241 -1.24 9.82 -26.38
CA LEU A 241 -1.89 9.92 -27.69
C LEU A 241 -1.79 11.31 -28.34
N LYS A 242 -1.72 12.38 -27.56
CA LYS A 242 -1.83 13.79 -28.03
C LYS A 242 -0.85 14.16 -29.15
N ASN A 243 0.34 13.55 -29.15
CA ASN A 243 1.41 13.82 -30.10
C ASN A 243 1.55 12.70 -31.15
N SER A 244 0.59 11.77 -31.22
CA SER A 244 0.62 10.70 -32.22
C SER A 244 0.33 11.28 -33.61
N ASN A 245 0.98 10.71 -34.63
CA ASN A 245 0.70 11.03 -36.02
C ASN A 245 -0.46 10.20 -36.60
N GLU A 246 -0.87 9.13 -35.91
CA GLU A 246 -1.97 8.26 -36.36
C GLU A 246 -3.33 8.96 -36.20
N PRO A 247 -4.18 9.05 -37.25
CA PRO A 247 -5.47 9.72 -37.16
C PRO A 247 -6.37 9.18 -36.04
N ARG A 248 -6.43 7.85 -35.88
CA ARG A 248 -7.23 7.23 -34.84
C ARG A 248 -6.78 7.58 -33.42
N ASP A 249 -5.47 7.73 -33.21
CA ASP A 249 -4.96 8.15 -31.90
C ASP A 249 -5.33 9.60 -31.59
N LYS A 250 -5.34 10.48 -32.60
CA LYS A 250 -5.76 11.89 -32.44
C LYS A 250 -7.24 12.00 -32.11
N GLU A 251 -8.09 11.23 -32.79
CA GLU A 251 -9.52 11.12 -32.47
C GLU A 251 -9.71 10.65 -31.03
N LEU A 252 -9.04 9.57 -30.64
CA LEU A 252 -9.15 9.02 -29.30
C LEU A 252 -8.59 9.97 -28.23
N ALA A 253 -7.55 10.74 -28.54
CA ALA A 253 -7.06 11.79 -27.65
C ALA A 253 -8.14 12.87 -27.41
N ALA A 254 -8.90 13.25 -28.43
CA ALA A 254 -10.02 14.18 -28.28
C ALA A 254 -11.16 13.57 -27.45
N GLU A 255 -11.53 12.31 -27.70
CA GLU A 255 -12.53 11.58 -26.89
C GLU A 255 -12.12 11.49 -25.41
N VAL A 256 -10.84 11.24 -25.12
CA VAL A 256 -10.27 11.21 -23.76
C VAL A 256 -10.31 12.59 -23.10
N ALA A 257 -10.01 13.67 -23.84
CA ALA A 257 -10.08 15.03 -23.31
C ALA A 257 -11.54 15.43 -22.98
N GLU A 258 -12.50 15.04 -23.82
CA GLU A 258 -13.93 15.21 -23.54
C GLU A 258 -14.34 14.41 -22.29
N ALA A 259 -13.86 13.18 -22.15
CA ALA A 259 -14.15 12.33 -20.99
C ALA A 259 -13.60 12.93 -19.69
N ALA A 260 -12.38 13.47 -19.71
CA ALA A 260 -11.78 14.14 -18.56
C ALA A 260 -12.58 15.40 -18.15
N LYS A 261 -13.06 16.17 -19.13
CA LYS A 261 -13.94 17.32 -18.90
C LYS A 261 -15.27 16.88 -18.27
N ASN A 262 -15.97 15.93 -18.88
CA ASN A 262 -17.25 15.44 -18.38
C ASN A 262 -17.12 14.89 -16.95
N LEU A 263 -16.07 14.10 -16.68
CA LEU A 263 -15.76 13.57 -15.35
C LEU A 263 -15.56 14.70 -14.33
N HIS A 264 -14.75 15.71 -14.66
CA HIS A 264 -14.52 16.87 -13.79
C HIS A 264 -15.81 17.66 -13.52
N GLU A 265 -16.58 17.99 -14.56
CA GLU A 265 -17.84 18.73 -14.41
C GLU A 265 -18.86 17.96 -13.57
N CYS A 266 -18.92 16.63 -13.72
CA CYS A 266 -19.72 15.78 -12.84
C CYS A 266 -19.25 15.88 -11.39
N ARG A 267 -17.95 15.77 -11.10
CA ARG A 267 -17.44 15.93 -9.72
C ARG A 267 -17.74 17.31 -9.14
N MET A 268 -17.69 18.37 -9.94
CA MET A 268 -18.05 19.73 -9.50
C MET A 268 -19.53 19.89 -9.15
N ARG A 269 -20.44 19.17 -9.84
CA ARG A 269 -21.88 19.17 -9.50
C ARG A 269 -22.20 18.35 -8.25
N HIS A 270 -21.44 17.28 -8.02
CA HIS A 270 -21.71 16.28 -7.00
C HIS A 270 -21.01 16.57 -5.69
N PHE A 271 -19.72 16.84 -5.74
CA PHE A 271 -18.86 16.94 -4.57
C PHE A 271 -18.20 18.31 -4.52
N ASN A 272 -16.98 18.39 -5.03
CA ASN A 272 -16.17 19.60 -5.15
C ASN A 272 -14.92 19.25 -5.99
N HIS A 273 -13.92 20.13 -5.97
CA HIS A 273 -12.61 19.89 -6.53
C HIS A 273 -11.95 18.64 -5.95
N ILE A 274 -11.82 17.62 -6.80
CA ILE A 274 -10.96 16.47 -6.57
C ILE A 274 -9.64 16.74 -7.31
N PRO A 275 -8.48 16.85 -6.63
CA PRO A 275 -7.22 17.27 -7.27
C PRO A 275 -6.83 16.46 -8.50
N MET A 276 -7.03 15.14 -8.47
CA MET A 276 -6.71 14.27 -9.61
C MET A 276 -7.63 14.55 -10.83
N CYS A 277 -8.92 14.77 -10.61
CA CYS A 277 -9.84 15.17 -11.68
C CYS A 277 -9.50 16.57 -12.25
N CYS A 278 -9.10 17.51 -11.38
CA CYS A 278 -8.63 18.84 -11.80
C CYS A 278 -7.36 18.73 -12.65
N ALA A 279 -6.43 17.85 -12.28
CA ALA A 279 -5.20 17.61 -13.05
C ALA A 279 -5.49 17.03 -14.43
N ALA A 280 -6.34 15.99 -14.51
CA ALA A 280 -6.71 15.40 -15.79
C ALA A 280 -7.42 16.42 -16.69
N PHE A 281 -8.43 17.13 -16.19
CA PHE A 281 -9.13 18.15 -16.98
C PHE A 281 -8.21 19.30 -17.39
N GLY A 282 -7.50 19.91 -16.43
CA GLY A 282 -6.59 21.03 -16.66
C GLY A 282 -5.49 20.71 -17.67
N LEU A 283 -4.95 19.49 -17.64
CA LEU A 283 -3.92 19.08 -18.57
C LEU A 283 -4.46 18.77 -19.97
N THR A 284 -5.55 18.00 -20.06
CA THR A 284 -6.11 17.52 -21.33
C THR A 284 -6.83 18.61 -22.12
N ASN A 285 -7.40 19.61 -21.42
CA ASN A 285 -8.15 20.71 -22.01
C ASN A 285 -7.38 22.04 -21.99
N GLY A 286 -6.14 22.06 -21.46
CA GLY A 286 -5.31 23.27 -21.40
C GLY A 286 -5.81 24.34 -20.42
N ASP A 287 -6.53 23.95 -19.37
CA ASP A 287 -7.07 24.86 -18.35
C ASP A 287 -6.06 25.08 -17.21
N ALA A 288 -5.30 26.17 -17.33
CA ALA A 288 -4.33 26.58 -16.30
C ALA A 288 -4.99 27.04 -14.98
N THR A 289 -6.26 27.43 -14.99
CA THR A 289 -6.98 27.83 -13.78
C THR A 289 -7.24 26.63 -12.89
N GLU A 290 -7.67 25.51 -13.48
CA GLU A 290 -7.89 24.27 -12.75
C GLU A 290 -6.58 23.65 -12.23
N LEU A 291 -5.48 23.74 -12.99
CA LEU A 291 -4.16 23.31 -12.51
C LEU A 291 -3.67 24.11 -11.29
N LYS A 292 -4.03 25.40 -11.18
CA LYS A 292 -3.67 26.22 -10.01
C LYS A 292 -4.38 25.77 -8.72
N ARG A 293 -5.52 25.10 -8.81
CA ARG A 293 -6.29 24.60 -7.65
C ARG A 293 -5.66 23.38 -6.99
N ILE A 294 -4.75 22.70 -7.67
CA ILE A 294 -4.06 21.52 -7.13
C ILE A 294 -3.12 21.95 -5.99
N PRO A 295 -3.13 21.28 -4.82
CA PRO A 295 -2.27 21.65 -3.69
C PRO A 295 -0.77 21.55 -3.99
N GLU A 296 0.00 22.52 -3.50
CA GLU A 296 1.47 22.47 -3.52
C GLU A 296 2.01 21.44 -2.52
N GLN A 297 3.19 20.90 -2.83
CA GLN A 297 3.92 20.02 -1.91
C GLN A 297 5.00 20.78 -1.14
N THR A 298 5.22 20.38 0.11
CA THR A 298 6.18 21.02 1.01
C THR A 298 7.31 20.05 1.39
N TRP A 299 8.36 20.57 2.03
CA TRP A 299 9.44 19.78 2.62
C TRP A 299 9.05 19.09 3.94
N LEU A 300 7.80 19.26 4.39
CA LEU A 300 7.34 18.65 5.63
C LEU A 300 7.14 17.14 5.41
N PRO A 301 7.82 16.28 6.19
CA PRO A 301 7.71 14.83 6.06
C PRO A 301 6.40 14.31 6.67
N GLU A 302 5.24 14.75 6.18
CA GLU A 302 3.95 14.37 6.74
C GLU A 302 3.29 13.23 5.94
N ASP A 303 3.24 12.04 6.53
CA ASP A 303 2.57 10.85 5.98
C ASP A 303 1.85 10.08 7.10
N HIS A 304 1.43 8.84 6.85
CA HIS A 304 0.80 8.04 7.89
C HIS A 304 1.80 7.59 8.96
N TYR A 305 3.05 7.29 8.59
CA TYR A 305 4.12 6.90 9.51
C TYR A 305 4.39 7.98 10.56
N ARG A 306 4.63 9.22 10.13
CA ARG A 306 4.91 10.33 11.05
C ARG A 306 3.70 10.68 11.90
N ARG A 307 2.51 10.74 11.30
CA ARG A 307 1.27 11.02 12.02
C ARG A 307 0.91 9.95 13.04
N ALA A 308 1.27 8.69 12.76
CA ALA A 308 1.06 7.56 13.66
C ALA A 308 2.03 7.58 14.84
N LEU A 309 3.31 7.82 14.57
CA LEU A 309 4.40 7.53 15.52
C LEU A 309 5.00 8.76 16.19
N TYR A 310 4.75 9.96 15.66
CA TYR A 310 5.38 11.20 16.14
C TYR A 310 4.35 12.31 16.36
N ASP A 311 3.50 12.66 15.40
CA ASP A 311 2.64 13.86 15.47
C ASP A 311 1.21 13.58 16.00
N PHE A 312 1.02 12.49 16.73
CA PHE A 312 -0.28 12.10 17.30
C PHE A 312 -0.66 12.93 18.53
N LYS A 313 -1.96 13.09 18.78
CA LYS A 313 -2.48 13.62 20.05
C LYS A 313 -2.64 12.49 21.07
N PRO A 314 -2.34 12.72 22.37
CA PRO A 314 -2.56 11.70 23.39
C PRO A 314 -4.00 11.16 23.40
N GLY A 315 -4.15 9.85 23.45
CA GLY A 315 -5.41 9.10 23.42
C GLY A 315 -6.07 8.99 22.04
N GLU A 316 -5.56 9.70 21.03
CA GLU A 316 -6.15 9.71 19.69
C GLU A 316 -5.95 8.36 18.99
N ARG A 317 -7.06 7.74 18.62
CA ARG A 317 -7.08 6.55 17.79
C ARG A 317 -7.08 6.97 16.32
N ARG A 318 -6.13 6.46 15.53
CA ARG A 318 -6.08 6.70 14.09
C ARG A 318 -6.08 5.39 13.32
N ALA A 319 -6.97 5.29 12.34
CA ALA A 319 -6.91 4.24 11.34
C ALA A 319 -5.85 4.61 10.28
N LEU A 320 -5.09 3.62 9.85
CA LEU A 320 -4.11 3.75 8.76
C LEU A 320 -4.76 3.26 7.45
N PRO A 321 -4.48 3.90 6.30
CA PRO A 321 -5.10 3.53 5.03
C PRO A 321 -4.64 2.15 4.57
N GLY A 322 -5.56 1.42 3.94
CA GLY A 322 -5.32 0.12 3.30
C GLY A 322 -4.37 0.15 2.11
N PHE A 323 -4.37 1.26 1.37
CA PHE A 323 -3.82 1.38 0.03
C PHE A 323 -2.97 2.65 -0.13
N ALA A 324 -2.09 2.65 -1.14
CA ALA A 324 -1.17 3.76 -1.46
C ALA A 324 -1.67 4.63 -2.64
N ASP A 325 -2.99 4.66 -2.87
CA ASP A 325 -3.62 5.44 -3.96
C ASP A 325 -3.33 6.94 -3.79
N GLY A 326 -3.40 7.43 -2.56
CA GLY A 326 -3.13 8.84 -2.25
C GLY A 326 -1.72 9.30 -2.65
N GLN A 327 -0.72 8.44 -2.51
CA GLN A 327 0.67 8.69 -2.93
C GLN A 327 0.76 8.75 -4.45
N GLN A 328 0.11 7.81 -5.15
CA GLN A 328 0.08 7.77 -6.62
C GLN A 328 -0.67 8.98 -7.22
N TYR A 329 -1.84 9.33 -6.68
CA TYR A 329 -2.56 10.53 -7.11
C TYR A 329 -1.69 11.77 -6.96
N ARG A 330 -1.03 11.93 -5.80
CA ARG A 330 -0.15 13.07 -5.53
C ARG A 330 1.00 13.19 -6.50
N TYR A 331 1.62 12.07 -6.86
CA TYR A 331 2.63 12.05 -7.90
C TYR A 331 2.06 12.58 -9.22
N TYR A 332 0.96 12.01 -9.72
CA TYR A 332 0.41 12.37 -11.03
C TYR A 332 -0.18 13.78 -11.12
N PHE A 333 -0.92 14.26 -10.11
CA PHE A 333 -1.43 15.63 -10.13
C PHE A 333 -0.31 16.64 -9.88
N GLY A 334 0.72 16.26 -9.11
CA GLY A 334 1.83 17.13 -8.77
C GLY A 334 2.75 17.36 -9.97
N THR A 335 3.06 16.31 -10.74
CA THR A 335 3.81 16.45 -12.00
C THR A 335 3.00 17.19 -13.05
N ALA A 336 1.70 16.93 -13.16
CA ALA A 336 0.82 17.66 -14.08
C ALA A 336 0.81 19.17 -13.78
N LYS A 337 0.62 19.54 -12.51
CA LYS A 337 0.69 20.95 -12.06
C LYS A 337 2.03 21.60 -12.41
N ALA A 338 3.13 20.85 -12.27
CA ALA A 338 4.48 21.31 -12.55
C ALA A 338 4.87 21.25 -14.05
N GLY A 339 3.92 21.07 -14.96
CA GLY A 339 4.20 21.03 -16.40
C GLY A 339 5.01 19.80 -16.84
N GLY A 340 4.87 18.68 -16.12
CA GLY A 340 5.58 17.42 -16.33
C GLY A 340 6.97 17.36 -15.70
N GLN A 341 7.35 18.34 -14.92
CA GLN A 341 8.55 18.25 -14.08
C GLN A 341 8.21 17.56 -12.76
N LEU A 342 9.23 17.05 -12.07
CA LEU A 342 9.13 16.60 -10.67
C LEU A 342 9.76 17.66 -9.76
N PRO A 343 8.98 18.59 -9.17
CA PRO A 343 9.51 19.60 -8.25
C PRO A 343 10.27 18.95 -7.09
N ARG A 344 11.34 19.59 -6.59
CA ARG A 344 12.16 19.04 -5.49
C ARG A 344 11.35 18.70 -4.24
N THR A 345 10.34 19.49 -3.89
CA THR A 345 9.46 19.20 -2.74
C THR A 345 8.62 17.94 -2.95
N LEU A 346 8.06 17.76 -4.15
CA LEU A 346 7.34 16.55 -4.52
C LEU A 346 8.29 15.35 -4.59
N ALA A 347 9.48 15.52 -5.15
CA ALA A 347 10.53 14.50 -5.17
C ALA A 347 10.86 14.01 -3.74
N PHE A 348 11.10 14.94 -2.81
CA PHE A 348 11.35 14.60 -1.41
C PHE A 348 10.18 13.85 -0.80
N LYS A 349 8.95 14.33 -1.02
CA LYS A 349 7.73 13.67 -0.51
C LYS A 349 7.56 12.25 -1.06
N THR A 350 7.83 12.06 -2.35
CA THR A 350 7.80 10.74 -2.99
C THR A 350 8.83 9.79 -2.38
N VAL A 351 10.06 10.27 -2.12
CA VAL A 351 11.09 9.46 -1.47
C VAL A 351 10.71 9.13 -0.03
N TYR A 352 10.25 10.12 0.74
CA TYR A 352 9.84 9.92 2.13
C TYR A 352 8.75 8.85 2.21
N ASP A 353 7.64 9.04 1.50
CA ASP A 353 6.50 8.11 1.58
C ASP A 353 6.86 6.71 1.11
N ALA A 354 7.64 6.57 0.04
CA ALA A 354 8.08 5.26 -0.45
C ALA A 354 8.94 4.51 0.57
N PHE A 355 9.73 5.24 1.36
CA PHE A 355 10.63 4.66 2.35
C PHE A 355 9.95 4.39 3.70
N THR A 356 9.08 5.29 4.17
CA THR A 356 8.53 5.24 5.54
C THR A 356 7.21 4.48 5.65
N GLU A 357 6.36 4.49 4.63
CA GLU A 357 5.08 3.76 4.66
C GLU A 357 5.32 2.24 4.84
N PRO A 358 6.22 1.58 4.08
CA PRO A 358 6.57 0.17 4.31
C PRO A 358 7.04 -0.12 5.73
N MET A 359 7.77 0.81 6.36
CA MET A 359 8.24 0.63 7.74
C MET A 359 7.09 0.60 8.74
N LEU A 360 6.07 1.45 8.55
CA LEU A 360 4.87 1.44 9.39
C LEU A 360 4.18 0.07 9.37
N TYR A 361 4.06 -0.53 8.18
CA TYR A 361 3.49 -1.87 8.01
C TYR A 361 4.42 -2.96 8.55
N GLY A 362 5.73 -2.75 8.51
CA GLY A 362 6.72 -3.62 9.12
C GLY A 362 6.49 -3.80 10.63
N TYR A 363 6.17 -2.71 11.35
CA TYR A 363 5.89 -2.79 12.79
C TYR A 363 4.66 -3.65 13.14
N TYR A 364 3.69 -3.72 12.24
CA TYR A 364 2.54 -4.60 12.42
C TYR A 364 2.95 -6.06 12.37
N SER A 365 3.87 -6.43 11.48
CA SER A 365 4.27 -7.80 11.18
C SER A 365 5.36 -8.32 12.13
N ASP A 366 5.08 -8.30 13.43
CA ASP A 366 6.04 -8.59 14.51
C ASP A 366 6.35 -10.07 14.75
N ASP A 367 5.67 -11.00 14.08
CA ASP A 367 5.91 -12.45 14.19
C ASP A 367 6.92 -13.01 13.16
N SER A 368 7.10 -12.31 12.03
CA SER A 368 8.01 -12.71 10.94
C SER A 368 8.15 -11.59 9.92
N ALA A 369 9.36 -11.37 9.40
CA ALA A 369 9.58 -10.42 8.30
C ALA A 369 8.77 -10.85 7.06
N ALA A 370 8.08 -9.91 6.43
CA ALA A 370 7.49 -10.14 5.11
C ALA A 370 8.59 -10.07 4.03
N PRO A 371 8.52 -10.90 2.97
CA PRO A 371 9.33 -10.68 1.78
C PRO A 371 9.09 -9.27 1.21
N PRO A 372 10.07 -8.66 0.52
CA PRO A 372 9.86 -7.38 -0.14
C PRO A 372 8.70 -7.46 -1.14
N GLY A 373 8.02 -6.32 -1.33
CA GLY A 373 6.86 -6.20 -2.21
C GLY A 373 5.58 -6.87 -1.67
N ILE A 374 5.61 -7.49 -0.49
CA ILE A 374 4.43 -8.08 0.16
C ILE A 374 3.95 -7.16 1.28
N ASN A 375 2.66 -6.81 1.25
CA ASN A 375 2.01 -6.17 2.40
C ASN A 375 0.98 -7.11 3.02
N ARG A 376 1.06 -7.32 4.34
CA ARG A 376 0.19 -8.23 5.11
C ARG A 376 -1.07 -7.54 5.65
N PHE A 377 -1.42 -6.40 5.05
CA PHE A 377 -2.41 -5.46 5.55
C PHE A 377 -3.69 -5.38 4.72
N ASP A 378 -3.66 -5.84 3.47
CA ASP A 378 -4.56 -5.44 2.37
C ASP A 378 -6.08 -5.65 2.59
N LEU A 379 -6.51 -6.22 3.72
CA LEU A 379 -7.92 -6.54 4.01
C LEU A 379 -8.30 -6.34 5.48
N HIS A 380 -7.49 -5.64 6.29
CA HIS A 380 -7.78 -5.49 7.71
C HIS A 380 -7.22 -4.19 8.32
N PRO A 381 -8.05 -3.24 8.77
CA PRO A 381 -7.57 -1.95 9.24
C PRO A 381 -6.72 -2.07 10.52
N MET A 382 -5.64 -1.29 10.54
CA MET A 382 -4.72 -1.11 11.68
C MET A 382 -5.09 0.18 12.35
N ASN A 383 -5.03 0.16 13.67
CA ASN A 383 -5.22 1.35 14.46
C ASN A 383 -3.96 1.60 15.29
N VAL A 384 -3.59 2.87 15.36
CA VAL A 384 -2.55 3.35 16.25
C VAL A 384 -3.18 4.26 17.30
N ARG A 385 -2.62 4.18 18.51
CA ARG A 385 -2.94 5.06 19.62
C ARG A 385 -1.66 5.34 20.39
N ASP A 386 -1.42 6.60 20.72
CA ASP A 386 -0.27 7.01 21.52
C ASP A 386 1.09 6.56 20.96
N GLY A 387 1.24 6.55 19.62
CA GLY A 387 2.47 6.09 18.98
C GLY A 387 2.67 4.57 19.03
N ARG A 388 1.65 3.81 19.40
CA ARG A 388 1.68 2.35 19.51
C ARG A 388 0.60 1.73 18.63
N LEU A 389 0.88 0.54 18.10
CA LEU A 389 -0.14 -0.29 17.49
C LEU A 389 -1.13 -0.77 18.56
N GLU A 390 -2.42 -0.58 18.33
CA GLU A 390 -3.46 -1.14 19.20
C GLU A 390 -3.48 -2.68 19.13
N ASP A 391 -2.98 -3.25 18.04
CA ASP A 391 -2.87 -4.68 17.83
C ASP A 391 -1.65 -5.04 16.96
N TYR A 392 -0.97 -6.13 17.34
CA TYR A 392 0.18 -6.68 16.62
C TYR A 392 -0.20 -7.95 15.84
N ARG A 393 0.61 -8.32 14.84
CA ARG A 393 0.36 -9.52 14.01
C ARG A 393 0.52 -10.84 14.77
N SER A 394 1.42 -10.90 15.73
CA SER A 394 1.61 -12.07 16.59
C SER A 394 0.42 -12.30 17.55
N ASP A 395 -0.37 -11.25 17.86
CA ASP A 395 -1.38 -11.30 18.92
C ASP A 395 -2.78 -11.69 18.43
N ARG A 396 -3.22 -11.20 17.27
CA ARG A 396 -4.45 -11.71 16.64
C ARG A 396 -4.17 -13.06 15.96
N LYS A 397 -4.98 -14.04 16.31
CA LYS A 397 -5.22 -15.18 15.44
C LYS A 397 -6.09 -14.65 14.30
N GLY A 398 -5.84 -15.03 13.04
CA GLY A 398 -6.69 -14.59 11.92
C GLY A 398 -8.17 -14.96 12.15
N PRO A 399 -9.09 -14.56 11.26
CA PRO A 399 -10.47 -15.03 11.31
C PRO A 399 -10.52 -16.54 11.59
N PHE A 400 -11.39 -16.97 12.51
CA PHE A 400 -11.52 -18.38 12.91
C PHE A 400 -10.24 -19.06 13.45
N LYS A 401 -9.28 -18.27 13.96
CA LYS A 401 -7.99 -18.71 14.50
C LYS A 401 -6.97 -19.23 13.45
N GLY A 402 -7.17 -19.02 12.16
CA GLY A 402 -6.20 -19.47 11.14
C GLY A 402 -5.20 -18.40 10.67
N PRO A 403 -4.44 -18.67 9.58
CA PRO A 403 -3.42 -17.76 9.06
C PRO A 403 -4.04 -16.43 8.60
N ARG A 404 -3.26 -15.34 8.67
CA ARG A 404 -3.74 -14.00 8.34
C ARG A 404 -3.54 -13.68 6.85
N PRO A 405 -4.51 -13.01 6.20
CA PRO A 405 -4.48 -12.76 4.77
C PRO A 405 -3.33 -11.83 4.38
N ILE A 406 -2.78 -12.06 3.19
CA ILE A 406 -1.89 -11.15 2.47
C ILE A 406 -2.65 -10.76 1.21
N GLY A 407 -2.75 -9.48 0.85
CA GLY A 407 -3.32 -9.10 -0.44
C GLY A 407 -2.27 -8.73 -1.47
N SER A 408 -2.72 -8.50 -2.70
CA SER A 408 -1.87 -8.28 -3.87
C SER A 408 -1.88 -6.87 -4.43
N ARG A 409 -2.53 -5.91 -3.77
CA ARG A 409 -2.61 -4.53 -4.26
C ARG A 409 -1.58 -3.64 -3.58
N MET A 410 -1.60 -3.53 -2.24
CA MET A 410 -0.82 -2.52 -1.54
C MET A 410 0.70 -2.70 -1.67
N GLY A 411 1.20 -3.95 -1.61
CA GLY A 411 2.62 -4.23 -1.81
C GLY A 411 3.14 -3.70 -3.16
N PRO A 412 2.50 -4.09 -4.28
CA PRO A 412 2.79 -3.53 -5.60
C PRO A 412 2.63 -2.02 -5.74
N GLN A 413 1.65 -1.40 -5.10
CA GLN A 413 1.51 0.07 -5.11
C GLN A 413 2.72 0.77 -4.47
N ASN A 414 3.21 0.26 -3.33
CA ASN A 414 4.42 0.77 -2.70
C ASN A 414 5.65 0.58 -3.59
N MET A 415 5.74 -0.53 -4.33
CA MET A 415 6.83 -0.76 -5.28
C MET A 415 6.86 0.29 -6.39
N ILE A 416 5.71 0.76 -6.89
CA ILE A 416 5.64 1.88 -7.85
C ILE A 416 6.27 3.13 -7.24
N CYS A 417 5.88 3.48 -6.01
CA CYS A 417 6.42 4.64 -5.29
C CYS A 417 7.94 4.52 -5.08
N CYS A 418 8.43 3.31 -4.78
CA CYS A 418 9.87 3.04 -4.68
C CYS A 418 10.59 3.30 -6.01
N GLY A 419 9.99 2.92 -7.13
CA GLY A 419 10.55 3.19 -8.46
C GLY A 419 10.67 4.68 -8.76
N TRP A 420 9.64 5.48 -8.46
CA TRP A 420 9.72 6.94 -8.60
C TRP A 420 10.74 7.56 -7.64
N ALA A 421 10.80 7.08 -6.39
CA ALA A 421 11.77 7.55 -5.40
C ALA A 421 13.22 7.30 -5.83
N LEU A 422 13.53 6.11 -6.36
CA LEU A 422 14.84 5.77 -6.91
C LEU A 422 15.23 6.67 -8.08
N GLN A 423 14.29 6.92 -8.99
CA GLN A 423 14.50 7.86 -10.10
C GLN A 423 14.74 9.28 -9.59
N ALA A 424 14.00 9.73 -8.57
CA ALA A 424 14.11 11.05 -7.96
C ALA A 424 15.47 11.27 -7.28
N LEU A 425 15.94 10.30 -6.49
CA LEU A 425 17.25 10.32 -5.84
C LEU A 425 18.40 10.32 -6.86
N ARG A 426 18.27 9.55 -7.94
CA ARG A 426 19.25 9.58 -9.05
C ARG A 426 19.29 10.95 -9.73
N ALA A 427 18.12 11.55 -9.97
CA ALA A 427 18.03 12.87 -10.60
C ALA A 427 18.47 14.02 -9.67
N ASN A 428 18.39 13.82 -8.35
CA ASN A 428 18.71 14.82 -7.34
C ASN A 428 19.56 14.20 -6.20
N PRO A 429 20.86 13.92 -6.43
CA PRO A 429 21.73 13.41 -5.37
C PRO A 429 21.77 14.33 -4.15
N GLY A 430 21.70 13.78 -2.95
CA GLY A 430 21.61 14.54 -1.70
C GLY A 430 20.23 15.10 -1.37
N LEU A 431 19.19 14.77 -2.13
CA LEU A 431 17.81 15.20 -1.85
C LEU A 431 17.34 14.73 -0.47
N TRP A 432 17.70 13.51 -0.07
CA TRP A 432 17.37 12.98 1.24
C TRP A 432 18.04 13.76 2.37
N GLU A 433 19.22 14.30 2.08
CA GLU A 433 20.08 15.00 3.02
C GLU A 433 19.72 16.49 3.19
N GLU A 434 19.09 17.05 2.16
CA GLU A 434 18.86 18.48 2.00
C GLU A 434 18.13 19.10 3.20
N ARG A 435 17.08 18.45 3.70
CA ARG A 435 16.30 18.99 4.83
C ARG A 435 17.15 19.16 6.08
N TYR A 436 17.95 18.15 6.44
CA TYR A 436 18.84 18.23 7.58
C TYR A 436 19.84 19.37 7.40
N GLN A 437 20.48 19.45 6.23
CA GLN A 437 21.48 20.48 5.94
C GLN A 437 20.90 21.90 5.99
N ARG A 438 19.68 22.10 5.50
CA ARG A 438 19.03 23.42 5.44
C ARG A 438 18.48 23.89 6.77
N GLU A 439 17.83 23.00 7.52
CA GLU A 439 17.02 23.39 8.67
C GLU A 439 17.65 23.00 10.02
N PHE A 440 18.45 21.92 10.06
CA PHE A 440 18.83 21.27 11.32
C PHE A 440 20.32 20.90 11.41
N ALA A 441 21.19 21.55 10.63
CA ALA A 441 22.63 21.24 10.58
C ALA A 441 23.36 21.39 11.93
N LYS A 442 22.76 22.10 12.90
CA LYS A 442 23.29 22.26 14.26
C LYS A 442 22.96 21.07 15.18
N ASP A 443 21.95 20.28 14.85
CA ASP A 443 21.55 19.11 15.64
C ASP A 443 22.58 17.99 15.46
N LEU A 444 22.80 17.18 16.50
CA LEU A 444 23.64 15.99 16.38
C LEU A 444 22.95 14.98 15.46
N ARG A 445 23.57 14.63 14.34
CA ARG A 445 23.00 13.62 13.44
C ARG A 445 23.24 12.21 13.97
N VAL A 446 22.16 11.44 14.09
CA VAL A 446 22.17 10.04 14.53
C VAL A 446 21.52 9.19 13.44
N PHE A 447 22.28 8.25 12.89
CA PHE A 447 21.79 7.38 11.83
C PHE A 447 21.06 6.15 12.38
N PHE A 448 20.01 5.72 11.69
CA PHE A 448 19.44 4.39 11.91
C PHE A 448 20.42 3.32 11.44
N ASP A 449 20.73 2.37 12.33
CA ASP A 449 21.62 1.24 12.10
C ASP A 449 23.03 1.63 11.59
N GLY A 450 23.43 2.88 11.79
CA GLY A 450 24.76 3.40 11.43
C GLY A 450 25.74 3.45 12.60
N ASP A 451 26.87 4.12 12.37
CA ASP A 451 27.87 4.37 13.40
C ASP A 451 27.32 5.28 14.51
N PRO A 452 27.76 5.07 15.77
CA PRO A 452 27.29 5.87 16.89
C PRO A 452 27.77 7.33 16.77
N ALA A 453 26.84 8.26 16.93
CA ALA A 453 27.13 9.68 17.01
C ALA A 453 27.62 10.04 18.42
N ARG A 454 28.79 10.64 18.52
CA ARG A 454 29.41 10.98 19.81
C ARG A 454 29.13 12.43 20.20
N VAL A 455 28.87 12.65 21.49
CA VAL A 455 28.70 13.98 22.07
C VAL A 455 29.23 14.01 23.50
N GLU A 456 29.85 15.12 23.88
CA GLU A 456 30.16 15.42 25.28
C GLU A 456 29.08 16.33 25.85
N LEU A 457 28.45 15.92 26.95
CA LEU A 457 27.31 16.63 27.54
C LEU A 457 27.31 16.48 29.06
N GLY A 458 27.29 17.60 29.79
CA GLY A 458 27.27 17.58 31.26
C GLY A 458 28.44 16.83 31.89
N GLY A 459 29.61 16.85 31.24
CA GLY A 459 30.81 16.11 31.68
C GLY A 459 30.82 14.61 31.34
N LEU A 460 29.80 14.11 30.64
CA LEU A 460 29.72 12.73 30.17
C LEU A 460 30.05 12.64 28.68
N LYS A 461 30.75 11.56 28.29
CA LYS A 461 30.92 11.17 26.89
C LYS A 461 29.87 10.16 26.52
N LEU A 462 28.98 10.55 25.62
CA LEU A 462 27.84 9.75 25.18
C LEU A 462 28.02 9.35 23.71
N ALA A 463 27.67 8.11 23.40
CA ALA A 463 27.53 7.62 22.04
C ALA A 463 26.07 7.21 21.80
N LEU A 464 25.42 7.81 20.81
CA LEU A 464 24.02 7.55 20.46
C LEU A 464 23.95 6.78 19.14
N ARG A 465 23.18 5.71 19.13
CA ARG A 465 22.81 4.98 17.91
C ARG A 465 21.32 4.69 17.96
N SER A 466 20.64 4.73 16.82
CA SER A 466 19.24 4.28 16.77
C SER A 466 19.15 3.02 15.93
N THR A 467 18.33 2.08 16.37
CA THR A 467 17.75 1.06 15.51
C THR A 467 16.31 1.47 15.18
N ARG A 468 15.58 0.64 14.44
CA ARG A 468 14.14 0.85 14.19
C ARG A 468 13.26 0.66 15.41
N LEU A 469 13.73 -0.07 16.42
CA LEU A 469 12.94 -0.47 17.59
C LEU A 469 13.47 0.10 18.91
N ALA A 470 14.68 0.67 18.92
CA ALA A 470 15.27 1.20 20.15
C ALA A 470 16.29 2.32 19.88
N LEU A 471 16.42 3.21 20.86
CA LEU A 471 17.57 4.10 20.99
C LEU A 471 18.63 3.40 21.86
N GLU A 472 19.84 3.28 21.33
CA GLU A 472 21.00 2.75 22.02
C GLU A 472 21.87 3.89 22.52
N LEU A 473 22.22 3.85 23.80
CA LEU A 473 23.09 4.82 24.45
C LEU A 473 24.26 4.11 25.10
N ASP A 474 25.45 4.64 24.85
CA ASP A 474 26.71 4.23 25.46
C ASP A 474 27.26 5.39 26.29
N CYS A 475 27.58 5.15 27.55
CA CYS A 475 28.17 6.14 28.45
C CYS A 475 29.61 5.71 28.78
N GLU A 476 30.61 6.40 28.25
CA GLU A 476 32.00 5.98 28.44
C GLU A 476 32.55 6.30 29.85
N SER A 477 31.76 6.93 30.74
CA SER A 477 32.19 7.33 32.09
C SER A 477 31.71 6.38 33.19
N LYS A 478 32.65 5.94 34.05
CA LYS A 478 32.40 5.03 35.20
C LYS A 478 31.67 5.68 36.39
N CYS A 479 31.02 6.82 36.20
CA CYS A 479 30.30 7.54 37.25
C CYS A 479 28.79 7.28 37.14
N GLY A 480 28.09 7.36 38.27
CA GLY A 480 26.62 7.35 38.25
C GLY A 480 26.10 8.59 37.52
N ALA A 481 25.10 8.41 36.66
CA ALA A 481 24.57 9.47 35.81
C ALA A 481 23.05 9.38 35.70
N VAL A 482 22.40 10.55 35.60
CA VAL A 482 20.98 10.67 35.23
C VAL A 482 20.90 11.38 33.89
N ILE A 483 20.34 10.69 32.90
CA ILE A 483 20.22 11.13 31.52
C ILE A 483 18.73 11.23 31.19
N LYS A 484 18.27 12.37 30.67
CA LYS A 484 16.92 12.50 30.14
C LYS A 484 16.94 12.46 28.62
N VAL A 485 16.03 11.71 28.02
CA VAL A 485 15.85 11.65 26.57
C VAL A 485 14.41 12.04 26.24
N PHE A 486 14.26 13.16 25.54
CA PHE A 486 12.99 13.78 25.22
C PHE A 486 12.49 13.38 23.84
N SER A 487 11.18 13.21 23.71
CA SER A 487 10.50 12.86 22.46
C SER A 487 10.45 14.00 21.45
N ARG A 488 10.80 15.23 21.86
CA ARG A 488 10.89 16.44 21.03
C ARG A 488 12.21 17.18 21.24
N PRO A 489 12.60 18.08 20.31
CA PRO A 489 13.77 18.93 20.53
C PRO A 489 13.58 19.88 21.71
N ASP A 490 14.66 20.51 22.13
CA ASP A 490 14.69 21.61 23.10
C ASP A 490 14.17 21.24 24.51
N GLY A 491 14.31 19.97 24.90
CA GLY A 491 13.88 19.45 26.19
C GLY A 491 12.36 19.35 26.35
N GLN A 492 11.62 19.20 25.25
CA GLN A 492 10.15 19.21 25.25
C GLN A 492 9.53 17.81 25.07
N GLY A 493 8.24 17.71 25.37
CA GLY A 493 7.46 16.48 25.21
C GLY A 493 7.70 15.46 26.33
N SER A 494 7.12 14.27 26.15
CA SER A 494 7.38 13.10 26.99
C SER A 494 8.86 12.74 26.99
N HIS A 495 9.37 12.19 28.08
CA HIS A 495 10.79 11.82 28.15
C HIS A 495 11.02 10.55 28.96
N ALA A 496 12.12 9.88 28.67
CA ALA A 496 12.68 8.82 29.48
C ALA A 496 13.76 9.41 30.41
N VAL A 497 13.73 9.01 31.68
CA VAL A 497 14.76 9.27 32.68
C VAL A 497 15.56 7.98 32.86
N VAL A 498 16.80 7.97 32.39
CA VAL A 498 17.71 6.84 32.53
C VAL A 498 18.69 7.11 33.65
N THR A 499 18.68 6.25 34.66
CA THR A 499 19.63 6.29 35.78
C THR A 499 20.65 5.18 35.59
N VAL A 500 21.89 5.56 35.30
CA VAL A 500 23.06 4.68 35.20
C VAL A 500 23.77 4.66 36.55
N LYS A 501 23.97 3.47 37.10
CA LYS A 501 24.65 3.25 38.37
C LYS A 501 26.17 3.10 38.16
N PRO A 502 27.00 3.30 39.20
CA PRO A 502 28.46 3.12 39.11
C PRO A 502 28.91 1.71 38.68
N ASP A 503 28.07 0.69 38.92
CA ASP A 503 28.32 -0.69 38.48
C ASP A 503 28.01 -0.92 36.98
N GLY A 504 27.59 0.13 36.27
CA GLY A 504 27.23 0.09 34.86
C GLY A 504 25.82 -0.42 34.57
N SER A 505 25.04 -0.82 35.60
CA SER A 505 23.63 -1.14 35.43
C SER A 505 22.79 0.12 35.20
N ALA A 506 21.71 0.01 34.43
CA ALA A 506 20.84 1.13 34.11
C ALA A 506 19.37 0.76 34.38
N THR A 507 18.61 1.75 34.82
CA THR A 507 17.15 1.68 34.97
C THR A 507 16.53 2.86 34.24
N ALA A 508 15.32 2.70 33.71
CA ALA A 508 14.63 3.77 32.99
C ALA A 508 13.17 3.87 33.44
N ALA A 509 12.65 5.09 33.53
CA ALA A 509 11.24 5.39 33.75
C ALA A 509 10.82 6.55 32.84
N ASN A 510 9.53 6.66 32.50
CA ASN A 510 9.04 7.84 31.79
C ASN A 510 8.82 9.03 32.75
N ASP A 511 8.35 10.14 32.19
CA ASP A 511 8.02 11.39 32.88
C ASP A 511 6.87 11.27 33.88
N LYS A 512 6.14 10.15 33.89
CA LYS A 512 5.12 9.80 34.89
C LYS A 512 5.64 8.86 35.98
N GLY A 513 6.91 8.46 35.90
CA GLY A 513 7.52 7.49 36.82
C GLY A 513 7.18 6.03 36.50
N GLU A 514 6.55 5.75 35.35
CA GLU A 514 6.25 4.39 34.91
C GLU A 514 7.54 3.70 34.42
N PRO A 515 7.85 2.47 34.87
CA PRO A 515 9.05 1.77 34.42
C PRO A 515 9.07 1.55 32.91
N LEU A 516 10.22 1.82 32.28
CA LEU A 516 10.48 1.52 30.88
C LEU A 516 11.30 0.24 30.75
N CYS A 517 11.15 -0.49 29.64
CA CYS A 517 12.07 -1.58 29.33
C CYS A 517 13.44 -0.97 29.04
N ALA A 518 14.47 -1.36 29.77
CA ALA A 518 15.85 -0.99 29.49
C ALA A 518 16.70 -2.25 29.53
N GLN A 519 17.34 -2.57 28.41
CA GLN A 519 18.17 -3.76 28.30
C GLN A 519 19.64 -3.35 28.41
N SER A 520 20.28 -3.73 29.51
CA SER A 520 21.74 -3.61 29.63
C SER A 520 22.39 -4.64 28.70
N ARG A 521 23.24 -4.17 27.78
CA ARG A 521 23.96 -5.03 26.83
C ARG A 521 25.39 -5.31 27.29
N ALA A 522 26.00 -4.36 27.97
CA ALA A 522 27.31 -4.42 28.59
C ALA A 522 27.38 -3.32 29.66
N ALA A 523 28.42 -3.32 30.50
CA ALA A 523 28.64 -2.22 31.43
C ALA A 523 28.60 -0.89 30.66
N PHE A 524 27.67 0.00 31.05
CA PHE A 524 27.46 1.34 30.48
C PHE A 524 26.87 1.43 29.06
N ARG A 525 26.44 0.31 28.45
CA ARG A 525 25.67 0.32 27.20
C ARG A 525 24.25 -0.20 27.44
N PHE A 526 23.26 0.61 27.11
CA PHE A 526 21.85 0.26 27.28
C PHE A 526 21.03 0.54 26.02
N SER A 527 20.01 -0.29 25.83
CA SER A 527 19.00 -0.16 24.78
C SER A 527 17.68 0.25 25.41
N LEU A 528 17.10 1.35 24.93
CA LEU A 528 15.80 1.87 25.32
C LEU A 528 14.82 1.65 24.16
N PRO A 529 13.99 0.60 24.19
CA PRO A 529 13.01 0.33 23.16
C PRO A 529 12.02 1.48 23.01
N TYR A 530 11.66 1.79 21.77
CA TYR A 530 10.64 2.76 21.41
C TYR A 530 9.24 2.27 21.77
N THR A 531 8.28 3.18 21.82
CA THR A 531 6.88 2.91 22.19
C THR A 531 6.21 1.90 21.25
N VAL A 532 6.62 1.88 19.98
CA VAL A 532 6.16 0.94 18.95
C VAL A 532 6.70 -0.48 19.15
N ALA A 533 7.74 -0.68 19.97
CA ALA A 533 8.25 -2.00 20.29
C ALA A 533 7.27 -2.72 21.23
N LYS A 534 6.95 -3.98 20.92
CA LYS A 534 5.89 -4.73 21.62
C LYS A 534 6.16 -4.86 23.12
N GLU A 535 7.42 -5.09 23.49
CA GLU A 535 7.92 -5.25 24.85
C GLU A 535 7.84 -3.97 25.69
N GLN A 536 7.72 -2.80 25.05
CA GLN A 536 7.70 -1.52 25.74
C GLN A 536 6.27 -1.20 26.20
N THR A 537 5.99 -1.34 27.49
CA THR A 537 4.64 -1.19 28.04
C THR A 537 4.23 0.26 28.30
N ALA A 538 5.17 1.10 28.74
CA ALA A 538 4.95 2.52 28.99
C ALA A 538 5.46 3.38 27.83
N ALA A 539 4.70 4.42 27.47
CA ALA A 539 5.02 5.31 26.36
C ALA A 539 6.10 6.33 26.76
N TRP A 540 7.00 6.63 25.82
CA TRP A 540 7.92 7.76 25.90
C TRP A 540 8.09 8.39 24.51
N ALA A 541 8.78 7.73 23.58
CA ALA A 541 9.02 8.21 22.22
C ALA A 541 9.04 7.07 21.19
N ASN A 542 9.01 7.44 19.90
CA ASN A 542 9.37 6.56 18.78
C ASN A 542 10.46 7.23 17.95
N GLY A 543 11.39 6.45 17.42
CA GLY A 543 12.38 6.92 16.45
C GLY A 543 11.78 6.98 15.07
N VAL A 544 11.53 8.19 14.55
CA VAL A 544 10.97 8.40 13.22
C VAL A 544 12.00 8.99 12.26
N GLU A 545 11.96 8.56 11.01
CA GLU A 545 12.70 9.18 9.92
C GLU A 545 12.44 10.68 9.86
N HIS A 546 13.53 11.45 9.79
CA HIS A 546 13.50 12.91 9.81
C HIS A 546 12.85 13.51 11.09
N GLY A 547 12.97 12.78 12.22
CA GLY A 547 12.54 13.16 13.56
C GLY A 547 13.59 13.94 14.34
N ARG A 548 13.14 14.82 15.25
CA ARG A 548 14.00 15.64 16.12
C ARG A 548 13.73 15.34 17.59
N TYR A 549 14.78 15.29 18.38
CA TYR A 549 14.74 14.88 19.79
C TYR A 549 15.78 15.67 20.56
N SER A 550 15.80 15.50 21.88
CA SER A 550 16.87 16.05 22.71
C SER A 550 17.29 15.11 23.82
N ILE A 551 18.55 15.24 24.21
CA ILE A 551 19.16 14.55 25.33
C ILE A 551 19.68 15.59 26.33
N GLN A 552 19.53 15.32 27.62
CA GLN A 552 19.93 16.22 28.69
C GLN A 552 20.70 15.48 29.78
N VAL A 553 21.78 16.11 30.26
CA VAL A 553 22.58 15.69 31.41
C VAL A 553 22.83 16.92 32.29
N GLY A 554 22.34 16.88 33.53
CA GLY A 554 22.27 18.08 34.37
C GLY A 554 21.48 19.19 33.66
N ASP A 555 22.07 20.38 33.56
CA ASP A 555 21.47 21.53 32.87
C ASP A 555 21.83 21.60 31.37
N SER A 556 22.68 20.69 30.89
CA SER A 556 23.15 20.69 29.49
C SER A 556 22.22 19.89 28.60
N THR A 557 21.66 20.54 27.56
CA THR A 557 20.76 19.91 26.58
C THR A 557 21.37 19.93 25.18
N ARG A 558 21.20 18.85 24.43
CA ARG A 558 21.61 18.74 23.03
C ARG A 558 20.48 18.14 22.19
N ASN A 559 20.17 18.79 21.07
CA ASN A 559 19.26 18.22 20.07
C ASN A 559 19.96 17.19 19.21
N PHE A 560 19.22 16.15 18.81
CA PHE A 560 19.66 15.19 17.82
C PHE A 560 18.57 14.91 16.78
N TYR A 561 19.04 14.53 15.58
CA TYR A 561 18.23 14.31 14.40
C TYR A 561 18.36 12.86 13.95
N LEU A 562 17.24 12.15 13.87
CA LEU A 562 17.19 10.77 13.40
C LEU A 562 16.89 10.73 11.90
N ALA A 563 17.78 10.13 11.12
CA ALA A 563 17.50 9.75 9.74
C ALA A 563 18.44 8.66 9.25
N SER A 564 17.96 7.79 8.37
CA SER A 564 18.84 6.97 7.54
C SER A 564 19.70 7.84 6.62
N SER A 565 20.81 7.29 6.12
CA SER A 565 21.55 7.91 5.03
C SER A 565 20.82 7.70 3.70
N GLU A 566 21.09 8.57 2.71
CA GLU A 566 20.56 8.38 1.36
C GLU A 566 20.90 7.00 0.77
N LEU A 567 22.12 6.50 1.02
CA LEU A 567 22.54 5.17 0.56
C LEU A 567 21.70 4.04 1.18
N GLN A 568 21.35 4.15 2.46
CA GLN A 568 20.46 3.19 3.12
C GLN A 568 19.05 3.25 2.51
N ALA A 569 18.54 4.46 2.25
CA ALA A 569 17.25 4.64 1.60
C ALA A 569 17.23 4.00 0.21
N VAL A 570 18.23 4.27 -0.64
CA VAL A 570 18.37 3.66 -1.98
C VAL A 570 18.37 2.13 -1.88
N LYS A 571 19.19 1.56 -1.00
CA LYS A 571 19.29 0.10 -0.86
C LYS A 571 17.96 -0.55 -0.46
N GLU A 572 17.21 0.09 0.43
CA GLU A 572 15.92 -0.44 0.86
C GLU A 572 14.86 -0.31 -0.22
N LEU A 573 14.82 0.81 -0.94
CA LEU A 573 13.91 1.01 -2.06
C LEU A 573 14.20 0.01 -3.20
N GLU A 574 15.47 -0.29 -3.49
CA GLU A 574 15.88 -1.34 -4.44
C GLU A 574 15.48 -2.73 -3.96
N ARG A 575 15.62 -3.02 -2.66
CA ARG A 575 15.17 -4.28 -2.06
C ARG A 575 13.67 -4.45 -2.22
N GLU A 576 12.89 -3.43 -1.87
CA GLU A 576 11.43 -3.48 -1.95
C GLU A 576 10.92 -3.62 -3.38
N LEU A 577 11.44 -2.84 -4.34
CA LEU A 577 11.03 -2.93 -5.74
C LEU A 577 11.64 -4.16 -6.46
N GLY A 578 12.96 -4.23 -6.56
CA GLY A 578 13.64 -5.27 -7.34
C GLY A 578 13.48 -6.67 -6.73
N GLY A 579 13.59 -6.76 -5.40
CA GLY A 579 13.31 -7.99 -4.66
C GLY A 579 11.82 -8.34 -4.65
N GLY A 580 10.94 -7.34 -4.58
CA GLY A 580 9.49 -7.54 -4.63
C GLY A 580 9.00 -8.09 -5.96
N LEU A 581 9.53 -7.62 -7.09
CA LEU A 581 9.23 -8.20 -8.40
C LEU A 581 9.60 -9.68 -8.47
N ARG A 582 10.72 -10.10 -7.85
CA ARG A 582 11.09 -11.51 -7.73
C ARG A 582 10.12 -12.30 -6.86
N THR A 583 9.65 -11.73 -5.75
CA THR A 583 8.60 -12.35 -4.92
C THR A 583 7.35 -12.62 -5.75
N TRP A 584 6.86 -11.61 -6.48
CA TRP A 584 5.62 -11.71 -7.25
C TRP A 584 5.75 -12.58 -8.50
N GLU A 585 6.91 -12.61 -9.16
CA GLU A 585 7.20 -13.63 -10.18
C GLU A 585 7.15 -15.04 -9.59
N GLY A 586 7.73 -15.24 -8.40
CA GLY A 586 7.66 -16.51 -7.68
C GLY A 586 6.22 -16.94 -7.42
N ILE A 587 5.36 -16.02 -6.97
CA ILE A 587 3.93 -16.25 -6.75
C ILE A 587 3.23 -16.61 -8.07
N PHE A 588 3.42 -15.81 -9.11
CA PHE A 588 2.81 -16.03 -10.42
C PHE A 588 3.24 -17.36 -11.04
N ASN A 589 4.51 -17.75 -10.93
CA ASN A 589 5.02 -19.03 -11.40
C ASN A 589 4.43 -20.21 -10.61
N ALA A 590 4.25 -20.06 -9.30
CA ALA A 590 3.71 -21.13 -8.44
C ALA A 590 2.20 -21.34 -8.64
N LYS A 591 1.43 -20.26 -8.82
CA LYS A 591 -0.04 -20.31 -8.90
C LYS A 591 -0.60 -20.26 -10.32
N GLY A 592 0.16 -19.73 -11.27
CA GLY A 592 -0.30 -19.42 -12.62
C GLY A 592 -1.09 -18.10 -12.73
N TYR A 593 -1.27 -17.37 -11.63
CA TYR A 593 -1.97 -16.09 -11.54
C TYR A 593 -1.50 -15.29 -10.32
N ILE A 594 -1.81 -13.99 -10.30
CA ILE A 594 -1.69 -13.11 -9.13
C ILE A 594 -2.99 -13.23 -8.32
N PRO A 595 -2.97 -13.85 -7.13
CA PRO A 595 -4.18 -14.05 -6.35
C PRO A 595 -4.62 -12.76 -5.65
N THR A 596 -5.90 -12.64 -5.35
CA THR A 596 -6.47 -11.53 -4.57
C THR A 596 -5.91 -11.54 -3.15
N GLY A 597 -5.67 -12.73 -2.62
CA GLY A 597 -4.85 -12.87 -1.43
C GLY A 597 -4.14 -14.21 -1.29
N LEU A 598 -3.23 -14.30 -0.32
CA LEU A 598 -2.46 -15.50 0.01
C LEU A 598 -2.72 -15.92 1.46
N GLY A 599 -2.98 -17.20 1.66
CA GLY A 599 -3.29 -17.76 2.98
C GLY A 599 -4.54 -17.14 3.60
N CYS A 600 -5.45 -16.65 2.76
CA CYS A 600 -6.66 -15.98 3.19
C CYS A 600 -7.76 -16.98 3.55
N HIS A 601 -8.55 -16.62 4.56
CA HIS A 601 -9.73 -17.37 4.92
C HIS A 601 -10.81 -17.30 3.85
N THR A 602 -11.77 -18.18 4.05
CA THR A 602 -13.02 -18.30 3.33
C THR A 602 -13.83 -16.99 3.37
N ILE A 603 -14.16 -16.42 2.20
CA ILE A 603 -14.98 -15.20 2.03
C ILE A 603 -16.48 -15.51 2.03
N LEU A 604 -16.83 -16.70 1.55
CA LEU A 604 -18.14 -17.35 1.63
C LEU A 604 -17.88 -18.83 1.91
N PRO A 605 -18.71 -19.56 2.66
CA PRO A 605 -18.46 -20.97 3.00
C PRO A 605 -17.91 -21.80 1.81
N GLY A 606 -16.66 -22.28 1.93
CA GLY A 606 -15.96 -23.06 0.90
C GLY A 606 -15.22 -22.28 -0.20
N VAL A 607 -15.22 -20.94 -0.16
CA VAL A 607 -14.64 -20.04 -1.17
C VAL A 607 -13.53 -19.21 -0.54
N THR A 608 -12.28 -19.37 -0.95
CA THR A 608 -11.12 -18.63 -0.40
C THR A 608 -10.63 -17.54 -1.37
N TRP A 609 -10.17 -16.40 -0.86
CA TRP A 609 -9.60 -15.31 -1.68
C TRP A 609 -8.42 -15.77 -2.54
N ASP A 610 -7.69 -16.78 -2.08
CA ASP A 610 -6.55 -17.38 -2.79
C ASP A 610 -6.90 -17.95 -4.16
N LYS A 611 -8.18 -18.22 -4.44
CA LYS A 611 -8.67 -18.80 -5.71
C LYS A 611 -9.04 -17.77 -6.77
N PHE A 612 -9.12 -16.50 -6.38
CA PHE A 612 -9.46 -15.40 -7.28
C PHE A 612 -8.19 -14.72 -7.75
N SER A 613 -8.04 -14.58 -9.05
CA SER A 613 -7.11 -13.65 -9.66
C SER A 613 -7.65 -12.23 -9.54
N ASP A 614 -6.80 -11.25 -9.21
CA ASP A 614 -7.18 -9.85 -8.96
C ASP A 614 -6.53 -8.90 -9.98
N SER A 615 -7.34 -8.23 -10.81
CA SER A 615 -6.84 -7.33 -11.86
C SER A 615 -6.05 -6.13 -11.32
N GLY A 616 -6.39 -5.61 -10.13
CA GLY A 616 -5.67 -4.52 -9.49
C GLY A 616 -4.22 -4.89 -9.16
N GLY A 617 -4.02 -6.10 -8.64
CA GLY A 617 -2.68 -6.66 -8.42
C GLY A 617 -1.84 -6.69 -9.70
N TYR A 618 -2.40 -7.08 -10.85
CA TYR A 618 -1.68 -7.02 -12.14
C TYR A 618 -1.37 -5.60 -12.57
N ALA A 619 -2.33 -4.68 -12.44
CA ALA A 619 -2.15 -3.28 -12.82
C ALA A 619 -0.96 -2.65 -12.08
N HIS A 620 -0.90 -2.85 -10.77
CA HIS A 620 0.16 -2.28 -9.95
C HIS A 620 1.50 -3.00 -10.17
N LEU A 621 1.50 -4.33 -10.35
CA LEU A 621 2.73 -5.06 -10.69
C LEU A 621 3.31 -4.66 -12.05
N LEU A 622 2.45 -4.49 -13.05
CA LEU A 622 2.86 -4.04 -14.38
C LEU A 622 3.46 -2.62 -14.31
N SER A 623 2.85 -1.73 -13.52
CA SER A 623 3.40 -0.39 -13.28
C SER A 623 4.72 -0.43 -12.51
N ALA A 624 4.83 -1.24 -11.45
CA ALA A 624 6.06 -1.39 -10.67
C ALA A 624 7.21 -1.90 -11.54
N ALA A 625 6.95 -2.92 -12.38
CA ALA A 625 7.91 -3.43 -13.34
C ALA A 625 8.33 -2.38 -14.38
N ALA A 626 7.39 -1.54 -14.85
CA ALA A 626 7.72 -0.42 -15.72
C ALA A 626 8.66 0.60 -15.04
N GLN A 627 8.42 0.92 -13.76
CA GLN A 627 9.28 1.84 -13.01
C GLN A 627 10.67 1.25 -12.70
N TRP A 628 10.75 -0.05 -12.43
CA TRP A 628 12.03 -0.77 -12.29
C TRP A 628 12.84 -0.70 -13.58
N LEU A 629 12.19 -0.92 -14.72
CA LEU A 629 12.82 -0.86 -16.02
C LEU A 629 13.32 0.56 -16.36
N MET A 630 12.53 1.60 -16.07
CA MET A 630 12.99 2.98 -16.19
C MET A 630 14.20 3.27 -15.29
N TYR A 631 14.19 2.73 -14.06
CA TYR A 631 15.32 2.86 -13.15
C TYR A 631 16.60 2.22 -13.72
N LEU A 632 16.53 0.96 -14.17
CA LEU A 632 17.64 0.24 -14.80
C LEU A 632 18.19 0.96 -16.04
N GLU A 633 17.29 1.53 -16.86
CA GLU A 633 17.65 2.21 -18.10
C GLU A 633 18.02 3.68 -17.93
N LYS A 634 18.16 4.16 -16.69
CA LYS A 634 18.50 5.56 -16.38
C LYS A 634 17.50 6.58 -16.95
N LYS A 635 16.24 6.18 -17.11
CA LYS A 635 15.11 7.02 -17.54
C LYS A 635 14.28 7.48 -16.35
N SER A 636 13.61 8.61 -16.49
CA SER A 636 12.62 9.07 -15.52
C SER A 636 11.21 8.96 -16.11
N ASP A 637 10.24 8.69 -15.25
CA ASP A 637 8.83 8.59 -15.63
C ASP A 637 8.26 9.95 -16.04
N TRP A 638 8.56 11.02 -15.29
CA TRP A 638 8.06 12.36 -15.59
C TRP A 638 8.58 12.92 -16.92
N ASP A 639 9.83 12.63 -17.31
CA ASP A 639 10.32 13.02 -18.65
C ASP A 639 9.64 12.19 -19.75
N ALA A 640 9.39 10.89 -19.50
CA ALA A 640 8.71 10.00 -20.43
C ALA A 640 7.23 10.38 -20.65
N GLN A 641 6.61 11.10 -19.73
CA GLN A 641 5.25 11.63 -19.87
C GLN A 641 5.14 12.70 -20.98
N ARG A 642 6.25 13.36 -21.37
CA ARG A 642 6.30 14.37 -22.45
C ARG A 642 5.19 15.42 -22.35
N VAL A 643 4.98 15.96 -21.16
CA VAL A 643 3.95 16.96 -20.93
C VAL A 643 4.15 18.19 -21.84
N LEU A 644 5.40 18.59 -22.12
CA LEU A 644 5.82 19.74 -22.92
C LEU A 644 5.00 21.01 -22.62
N SER A 645 5.61 21.92 -21.85
CA SER A 645 5.04 23.22 -21.51
C SER A 645 4.64 23.99 -22.77
N SER A 646 3.33 24.13 -23.02
CA SER A 646 2.81 25.24 -23.82
C SER A 646 2.91 26.59 -23.09
N ALA A 647 3.47 26.60 -21.88
CA ALA A 647 3.69 27.78 -21.06
C ALA A 647 5.15 27.84 -20.56
N LYS A 648 6.03 28.42 -21.38
CA LYS A 648 7.10 29.27 -20.89
C LYS A 648 6.87 30.66 -21.45
#